data_AF-A0A218NLY4-F1
#
_entry.id   AF-A0A218NLY4-F1
#
_cell.length_a   1.000
_cell.length_b   1.000
_cell.length_c   1.000
_cell.angle_alpha   90.00
_cell.angle_beta   90.00
_cell.angle_gamma   90.00
#
_symmetry.space_group_name_H-M   'P 1'
#
loop_
_entity.id
_entity.type
_entity.pdbx_description
1 polymer ?
#
loop_
_entity_poly.entity_id
_entity_poly.type
_entity_poly.pdbx_seq_one_letter_code
_entity_poly.pdbx_strand_id
1 'polypeptide(L)'
;MSYLRILLLAVISLSLIGMSSSYAASVTPVSINASLSSYLSTYIPNSTIKSSTFVSFEFDNGRYIIMNVTPSEHILLNVTDSHYSFILNNTTAKAIITPILIDLYYPNSSVINSMKNDISEYESYSAPAINSCKVSTGLNEYTFTVANGGYSCETVPRCAADYVATGGMGGILSTAIFTFSDQTTALNNSYTNVVQLLDSLNHTNFNTNIDMVRSNISQISELSAKLPQSALFPLPSDIPNSELNLCTLSATAPYYCLSMGLCTSTPQFNFSYLNNINSTLQSLSMLPVSGSNLNSYVSNMTELASSYVEPVVIKEETGRFNSLINSTSGAYNKSVNESELLLSKFSNSSLSSSLSTLKTVYSYVLGHGINQNLTAAGNEINASLNNNTLVYSKVISTYNPVYNKSINTTGLVVSKELNYLDPPPKLVNLALQQEMLDQQFSNRLNESQLIALNASMQSVYNQTRVYGSYFNGPSFVKSLDSFFIVPFESGYSTSLSSKESSAPYYAMLLSFIIGIIVLFIIYYFTYFKLSRSKKIKVNKVVRNTWAAIFIVLFVIVLIYSYATYAVAASANSFLPFYSFSSMLNNTHTAYIALNKSALLESECANSIKSDFVNKTFTLVGLNKGACSIDGVSYTHCLSYLAGTGSPVIVLNSTGNSIVYKGLYGNILYVNGASAQGNKCYAGSALN
;
A
#
# COMPACT_ATOMS: atom_id res chain seq x y z
N MET A 1 33.05 36.77 17.57
CA MET A 1 32.03 37.40 16.70
C MET A 1 30.69 37.22 17.36
N SER A 2 30.33 38.22 18.17
CA SER A 2 29.20 38.23 19.10
C SER A 2 28.22 39.32 18.69
N TYR A 3 27.56 39.14 17.54
CA TYR A 3 26.60 40.12 16.99
C TYR A 3 25.43 39.47 16.23
N LEU A 4 25.04 38.23 16.55
CA LEU A 4 23.90 37.57 15.91
C LEU A 4 22.92 36.90 16.89
N ARG A 5 22.96 37.29 18.18
CA ARG A 5 22.00 36.83 19.21
C ARG A 5 21.29 37.97 19.97
N ILE A 6 21.51 39.23 19.59
CA ILE A 6 20.86 40.40 20.23
C ILE A 6 19.79 41.02 19.32
N LEU A 7 19.69 40.61 18.04
CA LEU A 7 18.67 41.14 17.12
C LEU A 7 17.36 40.33 17.07
N LEU A 8 17.26 39.21 17.79
CA LEU A 8 16.07 38.34 17.79
C LEU A 8 15.19 38.46 19.06
N LEU A 9 15.54 39.38 19.97
CA LEU A 9 14.86 39.57 21.26
C LEU A 9 14.36 41.01 21.48
N ALA A 10 14.41 41.87 20.46
CA ALA A 10 14.00 43.29 20.54
C ALA A 10 12.95 43.70 19.48
N VAL A 11 12.24 42.76 18.86
CA VAL A 11 11.10 43.03 17.94
C VAL A 11 9.78 42.42 18.46
N ILE A 12 9.77 41.81 19.65
CA ILE A 12 8.56 41.25 20.29
C ILE A 12 7.93 42.22 21.33
N SER A 13 8.46 43.43 21.46
CA SER A 13 7.94 44.41 22.42
C SER A 13 7.98 45.82 21.83
N LEU A 14 7.12 46.10 20.85
CA LEU A 14 6.45 47.40 20.63
C LEU A 14 5.54 47.33 19.39
N SER A 15 4.39 46.68 19.54
CA SER A 15 3.16 46.99 18.78
C SER A 15 1.95 46.48 19.55
N LEU A 16 1.90 46.85 20.83
CA LEU A 16 0.70 46.84 21.68
C LEU A 16 0.42 48.30 22.04
N ILE A 17 0.22 49.11 21.00
CA ILE A 17 -0.63 50.30 21.10
C ILE A 17 -1.87 49.90 20.33
N GLY A 18 -2.95 49.68 21.08
CA GLY A 18 -4.26 49.36 20.52
C GLY A 18 -4.63 50.40 19.49
N MET A 19 -4.62 50.00 18.23
CA MET A 19 -5.58 50.52 17.27
C MET A 19 -6.79 49.58 17.37
N SER A 20 -7.65 49.84 18.35
CA SER A 20 -9.03 49.41 18.30
C SER A 20 -9.71 50.21 17.17
N SER A 21 -9.44 49.83 15.93
CA SER A 21 -10.36 50.14 14.85
C SER A 21 -11.60 49.30 15.12
N SER A 22 -12.64 49.96 15.61
CA SER A 22 -14.02 49.45 15.60
C SER A 22 -14.41 49.21 14.14
N TYR A 23 -14.07 48.04 13.61
CA TYR A 23 -14.72 47.50 12.44
C TYR A 23 -16.10 47.07 12.89
N ALA A 24 -17.11 47.90 12.66
CA ALA A 24 -18.46 47.39 12.56
C ALA A 24 -18.44 46.44 11.38
N ALA A 25 -18.41 45.13 11.64
CA ALA A 25 -18.41 44.17 10.57
C ALA A 25 -19.79 44.23 9.92
N SER A 26 -19.89 44.86 8.75
CA SER A 26 -21.17 44.97 8.05
C SER A 26 -21.58 43.59 7.54
N VAL A 27 -22.43 42.93 8.31
CA VAL A 27 -23.07 41.67 7.98
C VAL A 27 -24.06 41.91 6.83
N THR A 28 -23.75 41.41 5.64
CA THR A 28 -24.54 41.67 4.43
C THR A 28 -25.16 40.39 3.88
N PRO A 29 -26.49 40.34 3.64
CA PRO A 29 -27.09 39.23 2.90
C PRO A 29 -26.47 39.14 1.50
N VAL A 30 -26.09 37.94 1.07
CA VAL A 30 -25.49 37.71 -0.24
C VAL A 30 -26.20 36.59 -1.00
N SER A 31 -26.30 36.75 -2.31
CA SER A 31 -26.57 35.61 -3.20
C SER A 31 -25.25 34.91 -3.53
N ILE A 32 -25.26 33.58 -3.52
CA ILE A 32 -24.08 32.81 -3.93
C ILE A 32 -23.89 32.92 -5.44
N ASN A 33 -22.66 33.16 -5.89
CA ASN A 33 -22.32 33.16 -7.30
C ASN A 33 -22.17 31.71 -7.83
N ALA A 34 -22.04 31.55 -9.15
CA ALA A 34 -21.94 30.22 -9.78
C ALA A 34 -20.71 29.43 -9.30
N SER A 35 -19.57 30.08 -9.08
CA SER A 35 -18.32 29.45 -8.64
C SER A 35 -18.43 28.87 -7.23
N LEU A 36 -18.98 29.65 -6.29
CA LEU A 36 -19.24 29.20 -4.92
C LEU A 36 -20.31 28.11 -4.89
N SER A 37 -21.38 28.26 -5.67
CA SER A 37 -22.41 27.21 -5.78
C SER A 37 -21.83 25.90 -6.32
N SER A 38 -20.94 25.97 -7.31
CA SER A 38 -20.25 24.79 -7.86
C SER A 38 -19.37 24.14 -6.80
N TYR A 39 -18.58 24.92 -6.07
CA TYR A 39 -17.75 24.43 -4.98
C TYR A 39 -18.59 23.74 -3.88
N LEU A 40 -19.64 24.40 -3.40
CA LEU A 40 -20.51 23.84 -2.35
C LEU A 40 -21.20 22.56 -2.83
N SER A 41 -21.62 22.48 -4.09
CA SER A 41 -22.29 21.28 -4.63
C SER A 41 -21.42 20.03 -4.68
N THR A 42 -20.09 20.17 -4.52
CA THR A 42 -19.17 19.05 -4.34
C THR A 42 -19.35 18.37 -2.98
N TYR A 43 -19.80 19.11 -1.95
CA TYR A 43 -19.87 18.66 -0.56
C TYR A 43 -21.30 18.61 0.00
N ILE A 44 -22.13 19.59 -0.35
CA ILE A 44 -23.46 19.79 0.20
C ILE A 44 -24.51 19.52 -0.89
N PRO A 45 -25.60 18.79 -0.59
CA PRO A 45 -26.71 18.61 -1.52
C PRO A 45 -27.29 19.95 -2.02
N ASN A 46 -27.56 20.02 -3.32
CA ASN A 46 -28.16 21.22 -3.94
C ASN A 46 -29.49 21.64 -3.32
N SER A 47 -30.26 20.71 -2.75
CA SER A 47 -31.49 21.01 -2.00
C SER A 47 -31.20 21.87 -0.78
N THR A 48 -30.17 21.50 0.00
CA THR A 48 -29.75 22.21 1.22
C THR A 48 -29.15 23.58 0.87
N ILE A 49 -28.34 23.66 -0.18
CA ILE A 49 -27.77 24.94 -0.64
C ILE A 49 -28.89 25.92 -1.01
N LYS A 50 -29.92 25.45 -1.75
CA LYS A 50 -31.05 26.30 -2.18
C LYS A 50 -31.97 26.74 -1.05
N SER A 51 -32.11 25.94 0.01
CA SER A 51 -32.93 26.29 1.18
C SER A 51 -32.18 27.16 2.20
N SER A 52 -30.86 27.31 2.04
CA SER A 52 -30.02 28.07 2.97
C SER A 52 -30.03 29.57 2.66
N THR A 53 -29.78 30.39 3.69
CA THR A 53 -29.50 31.82 3.51
C THR A 53 -28.02 32.09 3.75
N PHE A 54 -27.48 33.12 3.10
CA PHE A 54 -26.05 33.41 3.13
C PHE A 54 -25.80 34.85 3.55
N VAL A 55 -24.82 35.00 4.40
CA VAL A 55 -24.46 36.28 4.99
C VAL A 55 -22.96 36.42 4.94
N SER A 56 -22.46 37.50 4.32
CA SER A 56 -21.03 37.75 4.19
C SER A 56 -20.55 38.87 5.11
N PHE A 57 -19.31 38.73 5.56
CA PHE A 57 -18.62 39.70 6.39
C PHE A 57 -17.11 39.62 6.15
N GLU A 58 -16.38 40.65 6.58
CA GLU A 58 -14.92 40.73 6.47
C GLU A 58 -14.28 40.61 7.87
N PHE A 59 -13.15 39.92 7.94
CA PHE A 59 -12.36 39.77 9.15
C PHE A 59 -10.88 39.62 8.79
N ASP A 60 -10.00 40.43 9.37
CA ASP A 60 -8.54 40.41 9.17
C ASP A 60 -8.09 40.29 7.68
N ASN A 61 -8.64 41.17 6.83
CA ASN A 61 -8.45 41.19 5.37
C ASN A 61 -8.98 39.96 4.60
N GLY A 62 -9.62 39.01 5.29
CA GLY A 62 -10.34 37.89 4.70
C GLY A 62 -11.84 38.19 4.53
N ARG A 63 -12.45 37.51 3.56
CA ARG A 63 -13.90 37.52 3.35
C ARG A 63 -14.49 36.16 3.71
N TYR A 64 -15.52 36.18 4.54
CA TYR A 64 -16.18 34.99 5.07
C TYR A 64 -17.67 35.00 4.78
N ILE A 65 -18.27 33.81 4.74
CA ILE A 65 -19.71 33.61 4.59
C ILE A 65 -20.21 32.68 5.70
N ILE A 66 -21.28 33.09 6.38
CA ILE A 66 -22.12 32.21 7.18
C ILE A 66 -23.23 31.69 6.25
N MET A 67 -23.27 30.37 6.07
CA MET A 67 -24.38 29.66 5.46
C MET A 67 -25.32 29.20 6.58
N ASN A 68 -26.51 29.78 6.64
CA ASN A 68 -27.55 29.37 7.57
C ASN A 68 -28.37 28.26 6.91
N VAL A 69 -28.12 27.02 7.32
CA VAL A 69 -28.83 25.83 6.83
C VAL A 69 -30.24 25.80 7.42
N THR A 70 -30.35 26.09 8.71
CA THR A 70 -31.57 26.37 9.45
C THR A 70 -31.30 27.54 10.40
N PRO A 71 -32.31 28.11 11.10
CA PRO A 71 -32.09 29.20 12.05
C PRO A 71 -31.12 28.86 13.20
N SER A 72 -30.86 27.58 13.47
CA SER A 72 -29.96 27.10 14.53
C SER A 72 -28.71 26.37 14.01
N GLU A 73 -28.60 26.16 12.70
CA GLU A 73 -27.54 25.39 12.07
C GLU A 73 -26.80 26.24 11.05
N HIS A 74 -25.50 26.44 11.30
CA HIS A 74 -24.69 27.38 10.54
C HIS A 74 -23.40 26.70 10.09
N ILE A 75 -22.89 27.11 8.93
CA ILE A 75 -21.58 26.70 8.41
C ILE A 75 -20.78 27.95 8.09
N LEU A 76 -19.51 27.97 8.50
CA LEU A 76 -18.59 29.07 8.18
C LEU A 76 -17.69 28.69 7.00
N LEU A 77 -17.65 29.59 6.02
CA LEU A 77 -16.89 29.46 4.79
C LEU A 77 -15.91 30.63 4.67
N ASN A 78 -14.68 30.33 4.25
CA ASN A 78 -13.77 31.33 3.70
C ASN A 78 -14.03 31.46 2.20
N VAL A 79 -14.10 32.70 1.71
CA VAL A 79 -14.31 33.04 0.30
C VAL A 79 -13.34 34.13 -0.19
N THR A 80 -12.25 34.35 0.55
CA THR A 80 -11.22 35.37 0.25
C THR A 80 -10.63 35.14 -1.13
N ASP A 81 -10.54 36.19 -1.96
CA ASP A 81 -9.94 36.14 -3.30
C ASP A 81 -10.44 35.02 -4.21
N SER A 82 -11.71 34.60 -4.07
CA SER A 82 -12.30 33.46 -4.80
C SER A 82 -11.71 32.09 -4.43
N HIS A 83 -10.96 31.99 -3.34
CA HIS A 83 -10.58 30.73 -2.71
C HIS A 83 -11.65 30.31 -1.71
N TYR A 84 -12.29 29.18 -1.98
CA TYR A 84 -13.38 28.64 -1.17
C TYR A 84 -12.88 27.52 -0.25
N SER A 85 -13.14 27.64 1.04
CA SER A 85 -12.85 26.56 2.01
C SER A 85 -13.82 26.57 3.19
N PHE A 86 -14.18 25.38 3.68
CA PHE A 86 -14.86 25.25 4.96
C PHE A 86 -13.90 25.57 6.11
N ILE A 87 -14.38 26.30 7.13
CA ILE A 87 -13.65 26.46 8.38
C ILE A 87 -14.05 25.32 9.32
N LEU A 88 -13.16 24.34 9.48
CA LEU A 88 -13.41 23.14 10.30
C LEU A 88 -12.75 23.20 11.68
N ASN A 89 -11.88 24.18 11.93
CA ASN A 89 -11.17 24.30 13.20
C ASN A 89 -11.92 25.23 14.17
N ASN A 90 -12.25 24.73 15.36
CA ASN A 90 -13.00 25.50 16.37
C ASN A 90 -12.27 26.78 16.81
N THR A 91 -10.94 26.77 16.92
CA THR A 91 -10.18 27.95 17.36
C THR A 91 -10.25 29.07 16.31
N THR A 92 -10.04 28.70 15.04
CA THR A 92 -10.15 29.63 13.91
C THR A 92 -11.58 30.15 13.74
N ALA A 93 -12.57 29.25 13.76
CA ALA A 93 -13.98 29.62 13.68
C ALA A 93 -14.38 30.57 14.82
N LYS A 94 -13.96 30.29 16.05
CA LYS A 94 -14.21 31.15 17.21
C LYS A 94 -13.64 32.54 17.02
N ALA A 95 -12.37 32.66 16.61
CA ALA A 95 -11.73 33.95 16.40
C ALA A 95 -12.47 34.82 15.35
N ILE A 96 -12.90 34.19 14.26
CA ILE A 96 -13.61 34.86 13.16
C ILE A 96 -15.04 35.27 13.58
N ILE A 97 -15.77 34.39 14.27
CA ILE A 97 -17.21 34.58 14.52
C ILE A 97 -17.50 35.45 15.75
N THR A 98 -16.60 35.48 16.74
CA THR A 98 -16.85 36.18 18.01
C THR A 98 -17.16 37.67 17.84
N PRO A 99 -16.38 38.45 17.06
CA PRO A 99 -16.70 39.87 16.85
C PRO A 99 -18.07 40.08 16.20
N ILE A 100 -18.44 39.22 15.24
CA ILE A 100 -19.72 39.27 14.53
C ILE A 100 -20.90 39.00 15.46
N LEU A 101 -20.78 37.99 16.32
CA LEU A 101 -21.83 37.66 17.29
C LEU A 101 -21.98 38.78 18.32
N ILE A 102 -20.88 39.40 18.74
CA ILE A 102 -20.95 40.56 19.63
C ILE A 102 -21.68 41.72 18.94
N ASP A 103 -21.33 42.06 17.69
CA ASP A 103 -22.02 43.12 16.93
C ASP A 103 -23.52 42.85 16.75
N LEU A 104 -23.91 41.59 16.54
CA LEU A 104 -25.31 41.20 16.33
C LEU A 104 -26.14 41.24 17.64
N TYR A 105 -25.52 40.88 18.76
CA TYR A 105 -26.20 40.66 20.04
C TYR A 105 -25.87 41.72 21.10
N TYR A 106 -25.13 42.77 20.74
CA TYR A 106 -24.78 43.85 21.64
C TYR A 106 -26.05 44.52 22.20
N PRO A 107 -26.17 44.71 23.53
CA PRO A 107 -27.35 45.31 24.12
C PRO A 107 -27.51 46.75 23.65
N ASN A 108 -28.72 47.11 23.22
CA ASN A 108 -29.01 48.49 22.86
C ASN A 108 -28.98 49.42 24.10
N SER A 109 -28.91 50.73 23.84
CA SER A 109 -28.82 51.74 24.91
C SER A 109 -30.02 51.71 25.87
N SER A 110 -31.20 51.23 25.45
CA SER A 110 -32.37 51.13 26.33
C SER A 110 -32.15 50.08 27.42
N VAL A 111 -31.57 48.94 27.10
CA VAL A 111 -31.26 47.87 28.06
C VAL A 111 -30.21 48.34 29.06
N ILE A 112 -29.16 49.01 28.56
CA ILE A 112 -28.09 49.57 29.42
C ILE A 112 -28.67 50.63 30.36
N ASN A 113 -29.49 51.56 29.85
CA ASN A 113 -30.12 52.60 30.66
C ASN A 113 -31.10 52.02 31.70
N SER A 114 -31.82 50.94 31.37
CA SER A 114 -32.69 50.26 32.32
C SER A 114 -31.90 49.72 33.52
N MET A 115 -30.78 49.03 33.27
CA MET A 115 -29.93 48.51 34.35
C MET A 115 -29.32 49.62 35.21
N LYS A 116 -28.94 50.75 34.59
CA LYS A 116 -28.45 51.94 35.31
C LYS A 116 -29.54 52.57 36.19
N ASN A 117 -30.76 52.65 35.68
CA ASN A 117 -31.89 53.18 36.46
C ASN A 117 -32.22 52.24 37.63
N ASP A 118 -32.28 50.92 37.39
CA ASP A 118 -32.54 49.94 38.45
C ASP A 118 -31.50 50.01 39.57
N ILE A 119 -30.20 50.19 39.27
CA ILE A 119 -29.19 50.30 40.32
C ILE A 119 -29.26 51.63 41.06
N SER A 120 -29.57 52.73 40.37
CA SER A 120 -29.76 54.04 40.99
C SER A 120 -30.99 54.06 41.90
N GLU A 121 -32.08 53.42 41.50
CA GLU A 121 -33.30 53.28 42.31
C GLU A 121 -33.09 52.33 43.51
N TYR A 122 -32.28 51.29 43.33
CA TYR A 122 -31.89 50.42 44.43
C TYR A 122 -31.06 51.18 45.49
N GLU A 123 -30.08 51.99 45.05
CA GLU A 123 -29.28 52.84 45.93
C GLU A 123 -30.17 53.87 46.67
N SER A 124 -31.04 54.57 45.94
CA SER A 124 -31.92 55.62 46.48
C SER A 124 -32.85 55.11 47.58
N TYR A 125 -33.30 53.85 47.49
CA TYR A 125 -34.20 53.24 48.48
C TYR A 125 -33.56 53.08 49.87
N SER A 126 -32.27 52.77 49.92
CA SER A 126 -31.53 52.53 51.17
C SER A 126 -30.79 53.76 51.71
N ALA A 127 -30.50 54.73 50.84
CA ALA A 127 -29.70 55.91 51.14
C ALA A 127 -30.18 56.73 52.34
N PRO A 128 -31.50 57.00 52.56
CA PRO A 128 -31.96 57.82 53.69
C PRO A 128 -31.56 57.24 55.06
N ALA A 129 -31.73 55.94 55.27
CA ALA A 129 -31.40 55.29 56.54
C ALA A 129 -29.88 55.20 56.75
N ILE A 130 -29.13 54.89 55.69
CA ILE A 130 -27.66 54.86 55.73
C ILE A 130 -27.09 56.24 56.05
N ASN A 131 -27.60 57.29 55.40
CA ASN A 131 -27.13 58.67 55.61
C ASN A 131 -27.50 59.19 57.00
N SER A 132 -28.72 58.92 57.49
CA SER A 132 -29.11 59.24 58.86
C SER A 132 -28.18 58.56 59.89
N CYS A 133 -27.81 57.30 59.63
CA CYS A 133 -26.90 56.56 60.49
C CYS A 133 -25.46 57.11 60.45
N LYS A 134 -24.98 57.55 59.28
CA LYS A 134 -23.71 58.28 59.15
C LYS A 134 -23.70 59.58 59.96
N VAL A 135 -24.78 60.35 59.94
CA VAL A 135 -24.92 61.55 60.80
C VAL A 135 -24.92 61.18 62.28
N SER A 136 -25.65 60.12 62.65
CA SER A 136 -25.75 59.66 64.04
C SER A 136 -24.42 59.11 64.61
N THR A 137 -23.46 58.80 63.75
CA THR A 137 -22.13 58.27 64.09
C THR A 137 -20.98 59.24 63.73
N GLY A 138 -21.31 60.42 63.20
CA GLY A 138 -20.39 61.43 62.67
C GLY A 138 -19.57 61.00 61.46
N LEU A 139 -19.87 59.84 60.86
CA LEU A 139 -19.24 59.30 59.65
C LEU A 139 -19.57 60.12 58.39
N ASN A 140 -20.51 61.07 58.47
CA ASN A 140 -20.81 62.00 57.38
C ASN A 140 -19.73 63.10 57.22
N GLU A 141 -18.98 63.41 58.28
CA GLU A 141 -17.97 64.48 58.30
C GLU A 141 -16.56 63.97 58.57
N TYR A 142 -16.42 62.91 59.39
CA TYR A 142 -15.13 62.40 59.84
C TYR A 142 -15.02 60.90 59.65
N THR A 143 -13.79 60.39 59.56
CA THR A 143 -13.54 58.94 59.52
C THR A 143 -13.54 58.34 60.92
N PHE A 144 -13.89 57.07 61.04
CA PHE A 144 -13.75 56.31 62.29
C PHE A 144 -12.56 55.35 62.17
N THR A 145 -11.47 55.62 62.89
CA THR A 145 -10.25 54.81 62.84
C THR A 145 -9.68 54.58 64.24
N VAL A 146 -8.87 53.52 64.41
CA VAL A 146 -8.14 53.31 65.67
C VAL A 146 -7.17 54.47 65.90
N ALA A 147 -6.57 54.99 64.83
CA ALA A 147 -5.56 56.05 64.86
C ALA A 147 -6.10 57.42 65.29
N ASN A 148 -7.38 57.71 65.03
CA ASN A 148 -8.04 58.94 65.47
C ASN A 148 -8.94 58.73 66.70
N GLY A 149 -8.82 57.59 67.39
CA GLY A 149 -9.59 57.32 68.60
C GLY A 149 -11.11 57.26 68.41
N GLY A 150 -11.60 57.05 67.18
CA GLY A 150 -13.04 57.07 66.91
C GLY A 150 -13.67 58.46 66.90
N TYR A 151 -12.88 59.50 66.58
CA TYR A 151 -13.26 60.92 66.55
C TYR A 151 -14.64 61.22 65.94
N SER A 152 -15.05 60.51 64.87
CA SER A 152 -16.36 60.72 64.26
C SER A 152 -17.52 60.57 65.27
N CYS A 153 -17.46 59.57 66.15
CA CYS A 153 -18.49 59.33 67.15
C CYS A 153 -18.41 60.33 68.32
N GLU A 154 -17.20 60.74 68.72
CA GLU A 154 -16.99 61.70 69.81
C GLU A 154 -17.57 63.09 69.52
N THR A 155 -17.64 63.46 68.23
CA THR A 155 -18.22 64.75 67.80
C THR A 155 -19.75 64.79 67.83
N VAL A 156 -20.42 63.64 67.98
CA VAL A 156 -21.88 63.54 68.04
C VAL A 156 -22.31 63.23 69.48
N PRO A 157 -23.03 64.13 70.18
CA PRO A 157 -23.27 64.01 71.62
C PRO A 157 -23.85 62.67 72.10
N ARG A 158 -24.80 62.10 71.35
CA ARG A 158 -25.40 60.79 71.67
C ARG A 158 -24.43 59.64 71.42
N CYS A 159 -23.71 59.66 70.29
CA CYS A 159 -22.71 58.65 69.98
C CYS A 159 -21.56 58.68 70.99
N ALA A 160 -21.06 59.86 71.37
CA ALA A 160 -20.00 60.04 72.35
C ALA A 160 -20.37 59.47 73.73
N ALA A 161 -21.61 59.69 74.18
CA ALA A 161 -22.10 59.14 75.44
C ALA A 161 -22.16 57.60 75.40
N ASP A 162 -22.73 57.04 74.33
CA ASP A 162 -22.83 55.58 74.14
C ASP A 162 -21.46 54.92 73.93
N TYR A 163 -20.51 55.63 73.30
CA TYR A 163 -19.14 55.19 73.06
C TYR A 163 -18.37 54.99 74.37
N VAL A 164 -18.42 55.96 75.28
CA VAL A 164 -17.82 55.81 76.62
C VAL A 164 -18.51 54.71 77.42
N ALA A 165 -19.84 54.65 77.37
CA ALA A 165 -20.63 53.67 78.12
C ALA A 165 -20.40 52.21 77.70
N THR A 166 -19.91 51.99 76.48
CA THR A 166 -19.83 50.65 75.87
C THR A 166 -18.40 50.13 75.70
N GLY A 167 -17.44 50.78 76.36
CA GLY A 167 -16.03 50.35 76.41
C GLY A 167 -15.09 51.07 75.44
N GLY A 168 -15.53 52.18 74.83
CA GLY A 168 -14.72 53.01 73.94
C GLY A 168 -14.19 52.24 72.73
N MET A 169 -12.92 52.44 72.39
CA MET A 169 -12.27 51.92 71.18
C MET A 169 -12.22 50.39 71.06
N GLY A 170 -12.34 49.66 72.18
CA GLY A 170 -12.43 48.20 72.22
C GLY A 170 -13.87 47.68 72.42
N GLY A 171 -14.83 48.61 72.48
CA GLY A 171 -16.22 48.35 72.80
C GLY A 171 -17.04 47.88 71.61
N ILE A 172 -18.22 47.32 71.91
CA ILE A 172 -19.15 46.77 70.90
C ILE A 172 -19.62 47.85 69.92
N LEU A 173 -19.82 49.10 70.40
CA LEU A 173 -20.19 50.23 69.54
C LEU A 173 -19.09 50.55 68.52
N SER A 174 -17.82 50.59 68.95
CA SER A 174 -16.70 50.91 68.04
C SER A 174 -16.58 49.90 66.90
N THR A 175 -16.70 48.60 67.21
CA THR A 175 -16.71 47.51 66.23
C THR A 175 -17.88 47.65 65.25
N ALA A 176 -19.06 48.06 65.73
CA ALA A 176 -20.23 48.27 64.91
C ALA A 176 -20.06 49.48 63.96
N ILE A 177 -19.48 50.59 64.44
CA ILE A 177 -19.17 51.77 63.62
C ILE A 177 -18.10 51.45 62.55
N PHE A 178 -17.05 50.70 62.91
CA PHE A 178 -16.07 50.21 61.94
C PHE A 178 -16.71 49.38 60.83
N THR A 179 -17.45 48.34 61.23
CA THR A 179 -18.07 47.40 60.30
C THR A 179 -19.05 48.13 59.37
N PHE A 180 -19.83 49.07 59.92
CA PHE A 180 -20.74 49.91 59.14
C PHE A 180 -20.00 50.84 58.16
N SER A 181 -18.91 51.48 58.60
CA SER A 181 -18.08 52.33 57.74
C SER A 181 -17.49 51.54 56.56
N ASP A 182 -16.94 50.37 56.82
CA ASP A 182 -16.34 49.50 55.79
C ASP A 182 -17.40 48.97 54.83
N GLN A 183 -18.53 48.46 55.35
CA GLN A 183 -19.61 47.91 54.53
C GLN A 183 -20.27 48.99 53.65
N THR A 184 -20.51 50.19 54.18
CA THR A 184 -21.12 51.28 53.38
C THR A 184 -20.15 51.83 52.34
N THR A 185 -18.85 51.86 52.64
CA THR A 185 -17.82 52.25 51.66
C THR A 185 -17.73 51.21 50.53
N ALA A 186 -17.69 49.92 50.88
CA ALA A 186 -17.69 48.83 49.90
C ALA A 186 -18.96 48.86 49.04
N LEU A 187 -20.13 49.08 49.64
CA LEU A 187 -21.42 49.14 48.94
C LEU A 187 -21.46 50.31 47.94
N ASN A 188 -21.05 51.51 48.35
CA ASN A 188 -20.97 52.68 47.47
C ASN A 188 -19.98 52.49 46.32
N ASN A 189 -18.84 51.85 46.59
CA ASN A 189 -17.87 51.50 45.55
C ASN A 189 -18.46 50.52 44.55
N SER A 190 -19.18 49.48 45.00
CA SER A 190 -19.85 48.53 44.11
C SER A 190 -20.94 49.20 43.26
N TYR A 191 -21.74 50.13 43.80
CA TYR A 191 -22.70 50.92 43.01
C TYR A 191 -22.01 51.74 41.92
N THR A 192 -20.98 52.50 42.31
CA THR A 192 -20.20 53.33 41.40
C THR A 192 -19.56 52.49 40.29
N ASN A 193 -19.00 51.32 40.64
CA ASN A 193 -18.40 50.39 39.69
C ASN A 193 -19.44 49.86 38.69
N VAL A 194 -20.64 49.47 39.14
CA VAL A 194 -21.70 49.01 38.21
C VAL A 194 -22.02 50.09 37.18
N VAL A 195 -22.25 51.33 37.63
CA VAL A 195 -22.58 52.45 36.73
C VAL A 195 -21.43 52.73 35.76
N GLN A 196 -20.18 52.79 36.25
CA GLN A 196 -19.00 53.03 35.41
C GLN A 196 -18.75 51.91 34.38
N LEU A 197 -18.96 50.65 34.76
CA LEU A 197 -18.80 49.51 33.85
C LEU A 197 -19.87 49.49 32.76
N LEU A 198 -21.10 49.90 33.09
CA LEU A 198 -22.19 50.07 32.13
C LEU A 198 -21.96 51.27 31.20
N ASP A 199 -21.43 52.38 31.71
CA ASP A 199 -21.11 53.57 30.92
C ASP A 199 -19.93 53.37 29.97
N SER A 200 -18.95 52.58 30.39
CA SER A 200 -17.78 52.24 29.56
C SER A 200 -18.01 51.02 28.66
N LEU A 201 -19.19 50.40 28.71
CA LEU A 201 -19.52 49.21 27.93
C LEU A 201 -19.46 49.53 26.43
N ASN A 202 -18.72 48.73 25.68
CA ASN A 202 -18.63 48.76 24.23
C ASN A 202 -18.36 47.35 23.68
N HIS A 203 -18.37 47.21 22.36
CA HIS A 203 -18.20 45.91 21.68
C HIS A 203 -16.87 45.20 22.04
N THR A 204 -15.81 45.93 22.36
CA THR A 204 -14.49 45.33 22.66
C THR A 204 -14.34 44.83 24.09
N ASN A 205 -15.03 45.45 25.05
CA ASN A 205 -14.95 45.07 26.47
C ASN A 205 -16.24 44.39 26.99
N PHE A 206 -17.21 44.14 26.10
CA PHE A 206 -18.54 43.65 26.43
C PHE A 206 -18.53 42.49 27.44
N ASN A 207 -17.78 41.43 27.14
CA ASN A 207 -17.74 40.23 27.99
C ASN A 207 -17.12 40.50 29.36
N THR A 208 -15.97 41.20 29.39
CA THR A 208 -15.27 41.52 30.63
C THR A 208 -16.10 42.44 31.53
N ASN A 209 -16.70 43.49 30.97
CA ASN A 209 -17.49 44.45 31.74
C ASN A 209 -18.80 43.83 32.26
N ILE A 210 -19.50 43.01 31.46
CA ILE A 210 -20.72 42.32 31.91
C ILE A 210 -20.43 41.34 33.06
N ASP A 211 -19.32 40.60 33.01
CA ASP A 211 -18.91 39.71 34.10
C ASP A 211 -18.55 40.49 35.38
N MET A 212 -17.87 41.63 35.23
CA MET A 212 -17.57 42.52 36.36
C MET A 212 -18.83 43.19 36.94
N VAL A 213 -19.82 43.56 36.12
CA VAL A 213 -21.12 44.05 36.60
C VAL A 213 -21.79 42.96 37.44
N ARG A 214 -21.82 41.71 36.97
CA ARG A 214 -22.38 40.58 37.72
C ARG A 214 -21.69 40.38 39.08
N SER A 215 -20.36 40.51 39.13
CA SER A 215 -19.60 40.42 40.38
C SER A 215 -19.97 41.53 41.36
N ASN A 216 -20.06 42.78 40.90
CA ASN A 216 -20.45 43.91 41.77
C ASN A 216 -21.92 43.81 42.23
N ILE A 217 -22.84 43.32 41.40
CA ILE A 217 -24.24 43.06 41.81
C ILE A 217 -24.31 41.98 42.89
N SER A 218 -23.48 40.94 42.82
CA SER A 218 -23.37 39.94 43.88
C SER A 218 -22.86 40.54 45.19
N GLN A 219 -21.84 41.41 45.13
CA GLN A 219 -21.31 42.11 46.30
C GLN A 219 -22.35 43.04 46.92
N ILE A 220 -23.09 43.79 46.10
CA ILE A 220 -24.20 44.63 46.54
C ILE A 220 -25.23 43.77 47.28
N SER A 221 -25.67 42.65 46.69
CA SER A 221 -26.64 41.75 47.32
C SER A 221 -26.16 41.24 48.70
N GLU A 222 -24.90 40.81 48.79
CA GLU A 222 -24.30 40.32 50.03
C GLU A 222 -24.20 41.41 51.11
N LEU A 223 -23.73 42.60 50.73
CA LEU A 223 -23.59 43.74 51.64
C LEU A 223 -24.96 44.25 52.10
N SER A 224 -25.95 44.31 51.20
CA SER A 224 -27.32 44.69 51.51
C SER A 224 -28.01 43.71 52.48
N ALA A 225 -27.63 42.43 52.47
CA ALA A 225 -28.13 41.46 53.44
C ALA A 225 -27.48 41.61 54.83
N LYS A 226 -26.21 42.04 54.88
CA LYS A 226 -25.42 42.18 56.12
C LYS A 226 -25.61 43.53 56.81
N LEU A 227 -25.77 44.62 56.06
CA LEU A 227 -25.82 45.98 56.60
C LEU A 227 -26.95 46.20 57.62
N PRO A 228 -28.19 45.71 57.41
CA PRO A 228 -29.28 45.80 58.40
C PRO A 228 -28.96 45.07 59.71
N GLN A 229 -28.02 44.14 59.70
CA GLN A 229 -27.59 43.36 60.86
C GLN A 229 -26.51 44.07 61.69
N SER A 230 -26.21 45.34 61.42
CA SER A 230 -25.31 46.12 62.29
C SER A 230 -26.00 46.46 63.61
N ALA A 231 -25.26 46.34 64.72
CA ALA A 231 -25.71 46.73 66.06
C ALA A 231 -26.07 48.24 66.18
N LEU A 232 -25.70 49.06 65.20
CA LEU A 232 -26.06 50.48 65.16
C LEU A 232 -27.54 50.72 64.88
N PHE A 233 -28.17 49.82 64.13
CA PHE A 233 -29.56 49.96 63.71
C PHE A 233 -30.52 49.51 64.82
N PRO A 234 -31.76 50.02 64.84
CA PRO A 234 -32.76 49.54 65.77
C PRO A 234 -33.11 48.08 65.47
N LEU A 235 -33.49 47.36 66.51
CA LEU A 235 -33.91 45.97 66.41
C LEU A 235 -35.09 45.84 65.43
N PRO A 236 -35.05 44.90 64.47
CA PRO A 236 -36.21 44.58 63.66
C PRO A 236 -37.40 44.17 64.54
N SER A 237 -38.61 44.66 64.21
CA SER A 237 -39.83 44.46 65.01
C SER A 237 -40.34 43.02 65.04
N ASP A 238 -39.75 42.14 64.24
CA ASP A 238 -40.12 40.76 63.97
C ASP A 238 -39.27 39.72 64.74
N ILE A 239 -38.27 40.16 65.53
CA ILE A 239 -37.47 39.24 66.36
C ILE A 239 -38.29 38.78 67.57
N PRO A 240 -38.54 37.46 67.74
CA PRO A 240 -39.34 36.96 68.85
C PRO A 240 -38.71 37.24 70.21
N ASN A 241 -39.54 37.60 71.20
CA ASN A 241 -39.08 37.82 72.58
C ASN A 241 -38.34 36.60 73.17
N SER A 242 -38.63 35.38 72.69
CA SER A 242 -37.92 34.17 73.09
C SER A 242 -36.45 34.15 72.66
N GLU A 243 -36.08 34.80 71.56
CA GLU A 243 -34.69 34.90 71.09
C GLU A 243 -33.92 35.98 71.85
N LEU A 244 -34.57 37.10 72.16
CA LEU A 244 -33.99 38.18 72.97
C LEU A 244 -33.63 37.73 74.40
N ASN A 245 -34.43 36.83 74.97
CA ASN A 245 -34.18 36.28 76.31
C ASN A 245 -32.95 35.36 76.40
N LEU A 246 -32.38 34.93 75.26
CA LEU A 246 -31.18 34.10 75.19
C LEU A 246 -29.90 34.92 74.99
N CYS A 247 -30.01 36.25 74.89
CA CYS A 247 -28.89 37.13 74.62
C CYS A 247 -27.93 37.24 75.81
N THR A 248 -26.67 36.89 75.56
CA THR A 248 -25.54 37.17 76.46
C THR A 248 -24.58 38.12 75.77
N LEU A 249 -24.21 39.23 76.43
CA LEU A 249 -23.31 40.23 75.87
C LEU A 249 -21.91 39.63 75.71
N SER A 250 -21.60 39.20 74.49
CA SER A 250 -20.29 38.69 74.09
C SER A 250 -19.98 39.13 72.66
N ALA A 251 -18.69 39.20 72.30
CA ALA A 251 -18.28 39.58 70.95
C ALA A 251 -18.74 38.60 69.85
N THR A 252 -19.20 37.41 70.23
CA THR A 252 -19.74 36.37 69.33
C THR A 252 -21.26 36.27 69.38
N ALA A 253 -21.94 37.16 70.12
CA ALA A 253 -23.38 37.14 70.22
C ALA A 253 -24.04 37.49 68.87
N PRO A 254 -25.23 36.95 68.57
CA PRO A 254 -26.01 37.36 67.41
C PRO A 254 -26.21 38.88 67.41
N TYR A 255 -26.21 39.51 66.24
CA TYR A 255 -26.24 40.97 66.13
C TYR A 255 -27.41 41.63 66.88
N TYR A 256 -28.57 40.96 66.90
CA TYR A 256 -29.77 41.42 67.59
C TYR A 256 -29.62 41.48 69.11
N CYS A 257 -28.68 40.70 69.68
CA CYS A 257 -28.32 40.75 71.10
C CYS A 257 -27.42 41.93 71.46
N LEU A 258 -26.83 42.58 70.45
CA LEU A 258 -25.90 43.68 70.59
C LEU A 258 -26.49 45.01 70.08
N SER A 259 -27.73 44.99 69.58
CA SER A 259 -28.41 46.14 68.98
C SER A 259 -28.55 47.31 69.96
N MET A 260 -27.97 48.45 69.61
CA MET A 260 -27.94 49.67 70.40
C MET A 260 -28.97 50.71 69.93
N GLY A 261 -29.46 50.60 68.69
CA GLY A 261 -30.45 51.53 68.14
C GLY A 261 -29.99 52.99 68.13
N LEU A 262 -28.69 53.20 67.87
CA LEU A 262 -28.12 54.55 67.73
C LEU A 262 -28.70 55.27 66.51
N CYS A 263 -28.92 54.52 65.42
CA CYS A 263 -29.49 55.02 64.19
C CYS A 263 -31.03 55.03 64.23
N THR A 264 -31.67 55.94 63.51
CA THR A 264 -33.11 56.21 63.61
C THR A 264 -33.99 55.13 62.97
N SER A 265 -33.45 54.39 62.00
CA SER A 265 -34.18 53.38 61.23
C SER A 265 -33.21 52.39 60.58
N THR A 266 -33.67 51.15 60.40
CA THR A 266 -32.93 50.09 59.72
C THR A 266 -33.05 50.26 58.20
N PRO A 267 -31.95 50.19 57.43
CA PRO A 267 -31.99 50.34 55.97
C PRO A 267 -32.85 49.25 55.35
N GLN A 268 -33.71 49.65 54.43
CA GLN A 268 -34.52 48.75 53.63
C GLN A 268 -33.92 48.64 52.24
N PHE A 269 -33.96 47.44 51.66
CA PHE A 269 -33.45 47.17 50.33
C PHE A 269 -34.55 46.52 49.48
N ASN A 270 -34.84 47.06 48.30
CA ASN A 270 -35.81 46.49 47.38
C ASN A 270 -35.13 45.57 46.37
N PHE A 271 -35.01 44.29 46.71
CA PHE A 271 -34.35 43.29 45.86
C PHE A 271 -34.99 43.08 44.49
N SER A 272 -36.20 43.59 44.24
CA SER A 272 -36.82 43.55 42.90
C SER A 272 -35.96 44.23 41.84
N TYR A 273 -35.30 45.35 42.15
CA TYR A 273 -34.41 46.04 41.22
C TYR A 273 -33.16 45.21 40.88
N LEU A 274 -32.52 44.59 41.89
CA LEU A 274 -31.39 43.69 41.65
C LEU A 274 -31.81 42.43 40.86
N ASN A 275 -33.02 41.93 41.10
CA ASN A 275 -33.56 40.80 40.35
C ASN A 275 -33.80 41.14 38.87
N ASN A 276 -34.25 42.35 38.55
CA ASN A 276 -34.38 42.83 37.16
C ASN A 276 -33.03 42.90 36.45
N ILE A 277 -32.01 43.46 37.12
CA ILE A 277 -30.64 43.50 36.60
C ILE A 277 -30.12 42.07 36.39
N ASN A 278 -30.28 41.18 37.37
CA ASN A 278 -29.86 39.78 37.26
C ASN A 278 -30.57 39.03 36.12
N SER A 279 -31.88 39.24 35.92
CA SER A 279 -32.62 38.63 34.81
C SER A 279 -32.11 39.10 33.44
N THR A 280 -31.77 40.39 33.33
CA THR A 280 -31.15 40.96 32.13
C THR A 280 -29.77 40.35 31.89
N LEU A 281 -28.92 40.27 32.93
CA LEU A 281 -27.59 39.65 32.85
C LEU A 281 -27.66 38.16 32.51
N GLN A 282 -28.68 37.44 32.98
CA GLN A 282 -28.92 36.04 32.63
C GLN A 282 -29.30 35.90 31.16
N SER A 283 -30.20 36.75 30.67
CA SER A 283 -30.61 36.75 29.26
C SER A 283 -29.43 37.05 28.33
N LEU A 284 -28.56 38.01 28.69
CA LEU A 284 -27.32 38.28 27.97
C LEU A 284 -26.33 37.11 28.02
N SER A 285 -26.26 36.38 29.14
CA SER A 285 -25.38 35.20 29.26
C SER A 285 -25.82 34.00 28.43
N MET A 286 -27.11 33.92 28.07
CA MET A 286 -27.64 32.85 27.19
C MET A 286 -27.31 33.06 25.71
N LEU A 287 -26.82 34.24 25.33
CA LEU A 287 -26.44 34.56 23.95
C LEU A 287 -25.08 33.92 23.59
N PRO A 288 -24.83 33.59 22.32
CA PRO A 288 -23.60 32.91 21.88
C PRO A 288 -22.40 33.87 21.77
N VAL A 289 -22.28 34.84 22.67
CA VAL A 289 -21.25 35.91 22.64
C VAL A 289 -20.06 35.64 23.55
N SER A 290 -20.20 34.71 24.51
CA SER A 290 -19.16 34.38 25.48
C SER A 290 -19.28 32.97 26.07
N GLY A 291 -18.24 32.57 26.81
CA GLY A 291 -18.25 31.37 27.66
C GLY A 291 -18.55 30.07 26.91
N SER A 292 -19.35 29.21 27.57
CA SER A 292 -19.76 27.90 27.04
C SER A 292 -20.67 28.02 25.82
N ASN A 293 -21.53 29.04 25.75
CA ASN A 293 -22.51 29.18 24.66
C ASN A 293 -21.83 29.52 23.33
N LEU A 294 -20.83 30.41 23.33
CA LEU A 294 -19.99 30.66 22.16
C LEU A 294 -19.24 29.40 21.72
N ASN A 295 -18.67 28.64 22.67
CA ASN A 295 -17.96 27.40 22.35
C ASN A 295 -18.90 26.35 21.72
N SER A 296 -20.10 26.17 22.27
CA SER A 296 -21.12 25.27 21.72
C SER A 296 -21.59 25.71 20.33
N TYR A 297 -21.83 27.00 20.12
CA TYR A 297 -22.20 27.55 18.82
C TYR A 297 -21.14 27.27 17.75
N VAL A 298 -19.87 27.51 18.10
CA VAL A 298 -18.73 27.24 17.22
C VAL A 298 -18.55 25.74 16.96
N SER A 299 -18.69 24.88 17.97
CA SER A 299 -18.56 23.42 17.81
C SER A 299 -19.65 22.88 16.88
N ASN A 300 -20.89 23.27 17.09
CA ASN A 300 -22.00 22.83 16.23
C ASN A 300 -21.77 23.27 14.77
N MET A 301 -21.23 24.48 14.56
CA MET A 301 -20.93 25.01 13.24
C MET A 301 -19.82 24.23 12.51
N THR A 302 -18.73 23.89 13.20
CA THR A 302 -17.62 23.12 12.61
C THR A 302 -17.95 21.63 12.47
N GLU A 303 -18.71 21.05 13.39
CA GLU A 303 -19.21 19.67 13.31
C GLU A 303 -20.16 19.50 12.13
N LEU A 304 -21.11 20.43 11.95
CA LEU A 304 -22.01 20.42 10.80
C LEU A 304 -21.22 20.54 9.48
N ALA A 305 -20.26 21.46 9.40
CA ALA A 305 -19.39 21.58 8.24
C ALA A 305 -18.62 20.27 7.97
N SER A 306 -18.08 19.65 9.01
CA SER A 306 -17.34 18.38 8.91
C SER A 306 -18.22 17.24 8.41
N SER A 307 -19.49 17.18 8.83
CA SER A 307 -20.44 16.16 8.40
C SER A 307 -20.71 16.15 6.89
N TYR A 308 -20.55 17.29 6.21
CA TYR A 308 -20.62 17.40 4.76
C TYR A 308 -19.28 17.14 4.06
N VAL A 309 -18.17 17.56 4.67
CA VAL A 309 -16.84 17.46 4.05
C VAL A 309 -16.28 16.03 4.13
N GLU A 310 -16.41 15.38 5.29
CA GLU A 310 -15.77 14.09 5.59
C GLU A 310 -16.15 12.98 4.61
N PRO A 311 -17.44 12.77 4.23
CA PRO A 311 -17.80 11.72 3.28
C PRO A 311 -17.14 11.88 1.91
N VAL A 312 -16.94 13.11 1.45
CA VAL A 312 -16.30 13.42 0.15
C VAL A 312 -14.80 13.12 0.22
N VAL A 313 -14.14 13.56 1.29
CA VAL A 313 -12.71 13.30 1.50
C VAL A 313 -12.44 11.79 1.60
N ILE A 314 -13.26 11.05 2.34
CA ILE A 314 -13.17 9.58 2.44
C ILE A 314 -13.31 8.94 1.05
N LYS A 315 -14.27 9.40 0.24
CA LYS A 315 -14.48 8.87 -1.11
C LYS A 315 -13.29 9.15 -2.04
N GLU A 316 -12.72 10.34 -1.97
CA GLU A 316 -11.54 10.73 -2.75
C GLU A 316 -10.31 9.91 -2.36
N GLU A 317 -10.00 9.84 -1.06
CA GLU A 317 -8.88 9.05 -0.55
C GLU A 317 -9.06 7.55 -0.81
N THR A 318 -10.29 7.03 -0.78
CA THR A 318 -10.60 5.65 -1.19
C THR A 318 -10.29 5.44 -2.68
N GLY A 319 -10.64 6.40 -3.53
CA GLY A 319 -10.30 6.36 -4.96
C GLY A 319 -8.78 6.34 -5.18
N ARG A 320 -8.04 7.19 -4.47
CA ARG A 320 -6.57 7.23 -4.51
C ARG A 320 -5.94 5.93 -4.02
N PHE A 321 -6.43 5.38 -2.91
CA PHE A 321 -5.96 4.10 -2.36
C PHE A 321 -6.20 2.96 -3.34
N ASN A 322 -7.40 2.87 -3.92
CA ASN A 322 -7.71 1.85 -4.94
C ASN A 322 -6.81 1.97 -6.17
N SER A 323 -6.53 3.20 -6.63
CA SER A 323 -5.59 3.44 -7.74
C SER A 323 -4.18 2.94 -7.41
N LEU A 324 -3.68 3.25 -6.20
CA LEU A 324 -2.40 2.75 -5.72
C LEU A 324 -2.35 1.22 -5.74
N ILE A 325 -3.30 0.54 -5.08
CA ILE A 325 -3.33 -0.93 -5.00
C ILE A 325 -3.44 -1.57 -6.38
N ASN A 326 -4.30 -1.04 -7.25
CA ASN A 326 -4.45 -1.55 -8.62
C ASN A 326 -3.16 -1.42 -9.42
N SER A 327 -2.44 -0.30 -9.27
CA SER A 327 -1.18 -0.07 -9.98
C SER A 327 -0.04 -0.98 -9.50
N THR A 328 -0.02 -1.37 -8.22
CA THR A 328 1.10 -2.14 -7.63
C THR A 328 0.85 -3.64 -7.55
N SER A 329 -0.42 -4.09 -7.50
CA SER A 329 -0.79 -5.49 -7.24
C SER A 329 -0.20 -6.50 -8.22
N GLY A 330 -0.17 -6.19 -9.52
CA GLY A 330 0.39 -7.06 -10.54
C GLY A 330 1.90 -7.30 -10.36
N ALA A 331 2.65 -6.23 -10.10
CA ALA A 331 4.09 -6.31 -9.83
C ALA A 331 4.38 -7.05 -8.52
N TYR A 332 3.60 -6.78 -7.47
CA TYR A 332 3.69 -7.48 -6.19
C TYR A 332 3.47 -8.99 -6.34
N ASN A 333 2.36 -9.41 -6.93
CA ASN A 333 2.04 -10.83 -7.09
C ASN A 333 3.10 -11.56 -7.92
N LYS A 334 3.58 -10.94 -9.01
CA LYS A 334 4.67 -11.50 -9.81
C LYS A 334 5.94 -11.68 -8.99
N SER A 335 6.37 -10.62 -8.28
CA SER A 335 7.61 -10.62 -7.50
C SER A 335 7.57 -11.66 -6.37
N VAL A 336 6.42 -11.80 -5.70
CA VAL A 336 6.20 -12.82 -4.66
C VAL A 336 6.29 -14.22 -5.26
N ASN A 337 5.53 -14.52 -6.31
CA ASN A 337 5.50 -15.86 -6.92
C ASN A 337 6.88 -16.28 -7.45
N GLU A 338 7.59 -15.40 -8.16
CA GLU A 338 8.93 -15.70 -8.69
C GLU A 338 9.94 -15.93 -7.57
N SER A 339 9.90 -15.12 -6.51
CA SER A 339 10.81 -15.23 -5.37
C SER A 339 10.53 -16.49 -4.54
N GLU A 340 9.26 -16.83 -4.29
CA GLU A 340 8.88 -18.05 -3.58
C GLU A 340 9.26 -19.31 -4.36
N LEU A 341 9.01 -19.32 -5.68
CA LEU A 341 9.40 -20.41 -6.53
C LEU A 341 10.92 -20.64 -6.47
N LEU A 342 11.71 -19.57 -6.59
CA LEU A 342 13.17 -19.68 -6.49
C LEU A 342 13.62 -20.12 -5.09
N LEU A 343 13.04 -19.57 -4.02
CA LEU A 343 13.36 -19.93 -2.63
C LEU A 343 13.00 -21.39 -2.29
N SER A 344 12.02 -21.97 -2.98
CA SER A 344 11.67 -23.39 -2.85
C SER A 344 12.78 -24.32 -3.38
N LYS A 345 13.61 -23.82 -4.30
CA LYS A 345 14.71 -24.56 -4.94
C LYS A 345 16.09 -24.15 -4.42
N PHE A 346 16.26 -22.90 -4.05
CA PHE A 346 17.54 -22.32 -3.63
C PHE A 346 17.38 -21.48 -2.37
N SER A 347 17.98 -21.94 -1.28
CA SER A 347 18.01 -21.24 0.00
C SER A 347 18.93 -20.02 -0.09
N ASN A 348 18.34 -18.83 -0.09
CA ASN A 348 19.07 -17.56 -0.07
C ASN A 348 18.45 -16.62 0.97
N SER A 349 19.23 -16.26 2.00
CA SER A 349 18.75 -15.43 3.11
C SER A 349 18.41 -14.00 2.68
N SER A 350 19.18 -13.43 1.75
CA SER A 350 18.93 -12.07 1.23
C SER A 350 17.58 -11.99 0.50
N LEU A 351 17.30 -12.95 -0.40
CA LEU A 351 16.01 -13.01 -1.10
C LEU A 351 14.85 -13.30 -0.15
N SER A 352 15.06 -14.19 0.84
CA SER A 352 14.04 -14.47 1.87
C SER A 352 13.73 -13.22 2.69
N SER A 353 14.73 -12.43 3.05
CA SER A 353 14.59 -11.20 3.81
C SER A 353 13.93 -10.09 2.99
N SER A 354 14.33 -9.89 1.73
CA SER A 354 13.71 -8.90 0.84
C SER A 354 12.26 -9.23 0.54
N LEU A 355 11.94 -10.51 0.31
CA LEU A 355 10.57 -10.97 0.09
C LEU A 355 9.70 -10.78 1.35
N SER A 356 10.22 -11.12 2.53
CA SER A 356 9.51 -10.88 3.78
C SER A 356 9.22 -9.39 3.99
N THR A 357 10.20 -8.53 3.72
CA THR A 357 10.05 -7.06 3.82
C THR A 357 8.97 -6.56 2.87
N LEU A 358 9.01 -7.01 1.60
CA LEU A 358 7.99 -6.66 0.60
C LEU A 358 6.58 -7.07 1.06
N LYS A 359 6.41 -8.29 1.56
CA LYS A 359 5.12 -8.77 2.09
C LYS A 359 4.65 -7.93 3.28
N THR A 360 5.54 -7.64 4.24
CA THR A 360 5.21 -6.83 5.42
C THR A 360 4.78 -5.41 5.03
N VAL A 361 5.53 -4.74 4.15
CA VAL A 361 5.18 -3.39 3.68
C VAL A 361 3.84 -3.40 2.95
N TYR A 362 3.63 -4.36 2.04
CA TYR A 362 2.37 -4.45 1.29
C TYR A 362 1.15 -4.73 2.19
N SER A 363 1.29 -5.66 3.15
CA SER A 363 0.26 -5.94 4.15
C SER A 363 0.00 -4.75 5.08
N TYR A 364 1.03 -4.01 5.47
CA TYR A 364 0.89 -2.80 6.30
C TYR A 364 0.06 -1.74 5.57
N VAL A 365 0.38 -1.46 4.30
CA VAL A 365 -0.36 -0.48 3.49
C VAL A 365 -1.80 -0.93 3.28
N LEU A 366 -2.05 -2.22 3.00
CA LEU A 366 -3.40 -2.75 2.91
C LEU A 366 -4.19 -2.62 4.22
N GLY A 367 -3.55 -2.89 5.36
CA GLY A 367 -4.19 -2.83 6.68
C GLY A 367 -4.56 -1.41 7.13
N HIS A 368 -3.77 -0.40 6.74
CA HIS A 368 -4.03 1.00 7.12
C HIS A 368 -4.98 1.73 6.15
N GLY A 369 -5.15 1.24 4.92
CA GLY A 369 -6.14 1.77 3.98
C GLY A 369 -5.95 3.26 3.68
N ILE A 370 -7.02 4.04 3.82
CA ILE A 370 -7.01 5.50 3.62
C ILE A 370 -6.44 6.29 4.81
N ASN A 371 -6.18 5.64 5.95
CA ASN A 371 -5.76 6.30 7.20
C ASN A 371 -4.23 6.51 7.27
N GLN A 372 -3.58 6.72 6.13
CA GLN A 372 -2.14 6.87 6.01
C GLN A 372 -1.81 7.83 4.87
N ASN A 373 -0.57 8.31 4.82
CA ASN A 373 -0.11 9.09 3.67
C ASN A 373 0.10 8.18 2.45
N LEU A 374 -0.87 8.17 1.54
CA LEU A 374 -0.87 7.32 0.34
C LEU A 374 0.34 7.55 -0.58
N THR A 375 0.89 8.76 -0.60
CA THR A 375 2.08 9.07 -1.41
C THR A 375 3.33 8.41 -0.82
N ALA A 376 3.48 8.49 0.51
CA ALA A 376 4.58 7.82 1.21
C ALA A 376 4.46 6.30 1.10
N ALA A 377 3.26 5.76 1.33
CA ALA A 377 2.96 4.33 1.19
C ALA A 377 3.30 3.79 -0.20
N GLY A 378 2.95 4.53 -1.27
CA GLY A 378 3.29 4.15 -2.64
C GLY A 378 4.79 4.12 -2.91
N ASN A 379 5.54 5.08 -2.37
CA ASN A 379 7.00 5.11 -2.47
C ASN A 379 7.65 3.91 -1.74
N GLU A 380 7.14 3.55 -0.56
CA GLU A 380 7.63 2.41 0.22
C GLU A 380 7.37 1.06 -0.48
N ILE A 381 6.18 0.87 -1.06
CA ILE A 381 5.87 -0.32 -1.87
C ILE A 381 6.84 -0.42 -3.05
N ASN A 382 7.01 0.67 -3.82
CA ASN A 382 7.87 0.68 -5.00
C ASN A 382 9.34 0.44 -4.64
N ALA A 383 9.83 1.02 -3.55
CA ALA A 383 11.19 0.78 -3.07
C ALA A 383 11.39 -0.70 -2.69
N SER A 384 10.43 -1.29 -1.98
CA SER A 384 10.47 -2.71 -1.59
C SER A 384 10.38 -3.65 -2.79
N LEU A 385 9.53 -3.33 -3.78
CA LEU A 385 9.42 -4.08 -5.05
C LEU A 385 10.73 -4.04 -5.83
N ASN A 386 11.33 -2.86 -5.98
CA ASN A 386 12.59 -2.69 -6.70
C ASN A 386 13.72 -3.45 -6.00
N ASN A 387 13.83 -3.35 -4.67
CA ASN A 387 14.82 -4.10 -3.91
C ASN A 387 14.65 -5.61 -4.09
N ASN A 388 13.43 -6.14 -3.93
CA ASN A 388 13.19 -7.57 -4.10
C ASN A 388 13.50 -8.03 -5.53
N THR A 389 13.15 -7.24 -6.54
CA THR A 389 13.44 -7.54 -7.96
C THR A 389 14.95 -7.56 -8.23
N LEU A 390 15.70 -6.60 -7.68
CA LEU A 390 17.16 -6.58 -7.79
C LEU A 390 17.80 -7.80 -7.13
N VAL A 391 17.40 -8.13 -5.89
CA VAL A 391 17.91 -9.30 -5.18
C VAL A 391 17.56 -10.59 -5.92
N TYR A 392 16.31 -10.73 -6.37
CA TYR A 392 15.86 -11.85 -7.20
C TYR A 392 16.73 -12.00 -8.45
N SER A 393 16.96 -10.92 -9.20
CA SER A 393 17.77 -10.95 -10.44
C SER A 393 19.21 -11.43 -10.20
N LYS A 394 19.80 -11.07 -9.05
CA LYS A 394 21.13 -11.54 -8.65
C LYS A 394 21.10 -13.02 -8.29
N VAL A 395 20.13 -13.45 -7.52
CA VAL A 395 20.03 -14.85 -7.05
C VAL A 395 19.71 -15.80 -8.19
N ILE A 396 18.79 -15.44 -9.10
CA ILE A 396 18.48 -16.26 -10.27
C ILE A 396 19.67 -16.36 -11.22
N SER A 397 20.51 -15.32 -11.31
CA SER A 397 21.74 -15.37 -12.12
C SER A 397 22.78 -16.37 -11.59
N THR A 398 22.73 -16.72 -10.30
CA THR A 398 23.56 -17.77 -9.72
C THR A 398 22.96 -19.16 -9.94
N TYR A 399 21.64 -19.30 -9.83
CA TYR A 399 20.93 -20.57 -9.96
C TYR A 399 20.81 -21.07 -11.42
N ASN A 400 20.36 -20.21 -12.34
CA ASN A 400 20.06 -20.59 -13.72
C ASN A 400 21.23 -21.22 -14.49
N PRO A 401 22.49 -20.75 -14.35
CA PRO A 401 23.62 -21.39 -15.03
C PRO A 401 23.81 -22.85 -14.64
N VAL A 402 23.63 -23.19 -13.36
CA VAL A 402 23.76 -24.57 -12.88
C VAL A 402 22.58 -25.42 -13.32
N TYR A 403 21.37 -24.86 -13.29
CA TYR A 403 20.18 -25.51 -13.85
C TYR A 403 20.37 -25.86 -15.34
N ASN A 404 20.78 -24.88 -16.16
CA ASN A 404 21.05 -25.12 -17.58
C ASN A 404 22.20 -26.12 -17.78
N LYS A 405 23.20 -26.13 -16.89
CA LYS A 405 24.31 -27.09 -16.93
C LYS A 405 23.85 -28.51 -16.62
N SER A 406 22.96 -28.71 -15.65
CA SER A 406 22.32 -30.00 -15.36
C SER A 406 21.64 -30.53 -16.62
N ILE A 407 20.74 -29.74 -17.21
CA ILE A 407 20.02 -30.13 -18.44
C ILE A 407 20.99 -30.54 -19.56
N ASN A 408 22.00 -29.71 -19.83
CA ASN A 408 22.97 -29.98 -20.89
C ASN A 408 23.84 -31.21 -20.61
N THR A 409 24.18 -31.47 -19.34
CA THR A 409 25.00 -32.62 -18.96
C THR A 409 24.20 -33.91 -19.05
N THR A 410 22.96 -33.90 -18.57
CA THR A 410 22.02 -35.03 -18.71
C THR A 410 21.77 -35.35 -20.18
N GLY A 411 21.48 -34.32 -21.01
CA GLY A 411 21.34 -34.50 -22.46
C GLY A 411 22.57 -35.13 -23.11
N LEU A 412 23.77 -34.65 -22.76
CA LEU A 412 25.02 -35.19 -23.27
C LEU A 412 25.21 -36.67 -22.86
N VAL A 413 25.05 -37.02 -21.58
CA VAL A 413 25.24 -38.39 -21.10
C VAL A 413 24.30 -39.36 -21.80
N VAL A 414 23.02 -39.01 -21.83
CA VAL A 414 21.99 -39.81 -22.50
C VAL A 414 22.30 -39.98 -23.98
N SER A 415 22.65 -38.90 -24.68
CA SER A 415 22.99 -38.98 -26.11
C SER A 415 24.18 -39.91 -26.37
N LYS A 416 25.13 -40.04 -25.43
CA LYS A 416 26.27 -40.95 -25.53
C LYS A 416 25.88 -42.40 -25.26
N GLU A 417 25.09 -42.67 -24.22
CA GLU A 417 24.61 -44.03 -23.90
C GLU A 417 23.86 -44.65 -25.07
N LEU A 418 23.00 -43.87 -25.72
CA LEU A 418 22.19 -44.32 -26.85
C LEU A 418 22.98 -44.62 -28.14
N ASN A 419 24.32 -44.41 -28.15
CA ASN A 419 25.17 -44.84 -29.28
C ASN A 419 25.63 -46.29 -29.18
N TYR A 420 25.39 -46.97 -28.05
CA TYR A 420 25.87 -48.31 -27.80
C TYR A 420 24.69 -49.26 -27.58
N LEU A 421 24.81 -50.48 -28.13
CA LEU A 421 23.89 -51.56 -27.80
C LEU A 421 24.10 -52.01 -26.34
N ASP A 422 25.38 -52.16 -25.96
CA ASP A 422 25.83 -52.37 -24.59
C ASP A 422 26.80 -51.25 -24.21
N PRO A 423 26.38 -50.25 -23.41
CA PRO A 423 27.23 -49.12 -23.05
C PRO A 423 28.48 -49.55 -22.26
N PRO A 424 29.65 -48.92 -22.50
CA PRO A 424 30.85 -49.19 -21.72
C PRO A 424 30.59 -48.99 -20.21
N PRO A 425 31.11 -49.84 -19.30
CA PRO A 425 30.82 -49.74 -17.87
C PRO A 425 31.13 -48.37 -17.24
N LYS A 426 32.17 -47.67 -17.75
CA LYS A 426 32.49 -46.31 -17.33
C LYS A 426 31.43 -45.28 -17.73
N LEU A 427 30.79 -45.43 -18.88
CA LEU A 427 29.72 -44.55 -19.34
C LEU A 427 28.45 -44.77 -18.51
N VAL A 428 28.12 -46.03 -18.21
CA VAL A 428 27.02 -46.37 -17.28
C VAL A 428 27.25 -45.75 -15.90
N ASN A 429 28.48 -45.80 -15.38
CA ASN A 429 28.82 -45.15 -14.11
C ASN A 429 28.67 -43.62 -14.16
N LEU A 430 28.99 -42.97 -15.28
CA LEU A 430 28.76 -41.53 -15.46
C LEU A 430 27.27 -41.18 -15.52
N ALA A 431 26.44 -42.05 -16.11
CA ALA A 431 24.99 -41.89 -16.11
C ALA A 431 24.37 -42.01 -14.72
N LEU A 432 24.77 -43.03 -13.95
CA LEU A 432 24.37 -43.16 -12.55
C LEU A 432 24.82 -41.95 -11.72
N GLN A 433 26.05 -41.46 -11.94
CA GLN A 433 26.52 -40.23 -11.27
C GLN A 433 25.67 -39.01 -11.64
N GLN A 434 25.32 -38.84 -12.91
CA GLN A 434 24.46 -37.73 -13.35
C GLN A 434 23.06 -37.82 -12.75
N GLU A 435 22.47 -39.02 -12.70
CA GLU A 435 21.17 -39.24 -12.07
C GLU A 435 21.20 -38.85 -10.58
N MET A 436 22.24 -39.25 -9.85
CA MET A 436 22.42 -38.85 -8.46
C MET A 436 22.57 -37.32 -8.30
N LEU A 437 23.29 -36.65 -9.21
CA LEU A 437 23.44 -35.19 -9.18
C LEU A 437 22.11 -34.48 -9.47
N ASP A 438 21.30 -34.99 -10.39
CA ASP A 438 19.98 -34.44 -10.69
C ASP A 438 18.99 -34.66 -9.53
N GLN A 439 19.05 -35.82 -8.86
CA GLN A 439 18.31 -36.08 -7.62
C GLN A 439 18.72 -35.11 -6.50
N GLN A 440 20.01 -34.82 -6.35
CA GLN A 440 20.48 -33.80 -5.41
C GLN A 440 19.98 -32.42 -5.79
N PHE A 441 20.01 -32.06 -7.07
CA PHE A 441 19.54 -30.78 -7.60
C PHE A 441 18.04 -30.56 -7.43
N SER A 442 17.28 -31.66 -7.29
CA SER A 442 15.84 -31.66 -7.01
C SER A 442 15.48 -31.07 -5.66
N ASN A 443 16.40 -31.24 -4.70
CA ASN A 443 16.22 -30.77 -3.34
C ASN A 443 16.50 -29.28 -3.24
N ARG A 444 16.05 -28.67 -2.15
CA ARG A 444 16.38 -27.27 -1.86
C ARG A 444 17.87 -27.15 -1.54
N LEU A 445 18.61 -26.43 -2.38
CA LEU A 445 20.06 -26.27 -2.29
C LEU A 445 20.46 -24.97 -1.59
N ASN A 446 21.62 -24.94 -0.94
CA ASN A 446 22.31 -23.70 -0.54
C ASN A 446 23.46 -23.36 -1.52
N GLU A 447 24.09 -22.19 -1.35
CA GLU A 447 25.14 -21.72 -2.26
C GLU A 447 26.34 -22.67 -2.35
N SER A 448 26.80 -23.22 -1.21
CA SER A 448 27.91 -24.17 -1.20
C SER A 448 27.60 -25.47 -1.93
N GLN A 449 26.37 -25.98 -1.78
CA GLN A 449 25.90 -27.17 -2.47
C GLN A 449 25.77 -26.91 -3.97
N LEU A 450 25.26 -25.74 -4.35
CA LEU A 450 25.11 -25.35 -5.76
C LEU A 450 26.48 -25.27 -6.47
N ILE A 451 27.49 -24.71 -5.82
CA ILE A 451 28.87 -24.65 -6.34
C ILE A 451 29.46 -26.05 -6.50
N ALA A 452 29.28 -26.92 -5.49
CA ALA A 452 29.76 -28.31 -5.54
C ALA A 452 29.06 -29.13 -6.64
N LEU A 453 27.75 -28.95 -6.81
CA LEU A 453 26.96 -29.54 -7.90
C LEU A 453 27.47 -29.10 -9.26
N ASN A 454 27.71 -27.80 -9.46
CA ASN A 454 28.23 -27.28 -10.71
C ASN A 454 29.60 -27.89 -11.07
N ALA A 455 30.51 -28.01 -10.11
CA ALA A 455 31.82 -28.64 -10.32
C ALA A 455 31.68 -30.14 -10.67
N SER A 456 30.76 -30.84 -10.01
CA SER A 456 30.50 -32.27 -10.24
C SER A 456 29.87 -32.53 -11.60
N MET A 457 28.87 -31.73 -11.99
CA MET A 457 28.26 -31.77 -13.32
C MET A 457 29.28 -31.42 -14.41
N GLN A 458 30.17 -30.46 -14.17
CA GLN A 458 31.25 -30.13 -15.11
C GLN A 458 32.23 -31.30 -15.29
N SER A 459 32.54 -32.03 -14.22
CA SER A 459 33.38 -33.24 -14.29
C SER A 459 32.72 -34.33 -15.13
N VAL A 460 31.45 -34.65 -14.86
CA VAL A 460 30.68 -35.61 -15.65
C VAL A 460 30.61 -35.18 -17.12
N TYR A 461 30.28 -33.91 -17.38
CA TYR A 461 30.24 -33.36 -18.73
C TYR A 461 31.57 -33.57 -19.49
N ASN A 462 32.70 -33.26 -18.86
CA ASN A 462 34.02 -33.40 -19.47
C ASN A 462 34.39 -34.87 -19.74
N GLN A 463 34.08 -35.77 -18.80
CA GLN A 463 34.36 -37.21 -18.95
C GLN A 463 33.43 -37.88 -19.97
N THR A 464 32.19 -37.43 -20.09
CA THR A 464 31.24 -37.92 -21.09
C THR A 464 31.62 -37.45 -22.50
N ARG A 465 32.20 -36.25 -22.64
CA ARG A 465 32.57 -35.68 -23.94
C ARG A 465 33.61 -36.50 -24.69
N VAL A 466 34.48 -37.25 -24.00
CA VAL A 466 35.53 -38.07 -24.65
C VAL A 466 34.98 -39.32 -25.33
N TYR A 467 33.72 -39.69 -25.07
CA TYR A 467 33.08 -40.79 -25.79
C TYR A 467 32.72 -40.34 -27.21
N GLY A 468 33.44 -40.90 -28.18
CA GLY A 468 33.22 -40.68 -29.61
C GLY A 468 32.07 -41.52 -30.16
N SER A 469 31.60 -41.18 -31.36
CA SER A 469 30.72 -42.05 -32.12
C SER A 469 31.47 -43.32 -32.52
N TYR A 470 30.85 -44.48 -32.33
CA TYR A 470 31.33 -45.74 -32.89
C TYR A 470 31.32 -45.64 -34.42
N PHE A 471 32.42 -46.00 -35.11
CA PHE A 471 32.41 -46.06 -36.58
C PHE A 471 31.43 -47.16 -36.99
N ASN A 472 30.28 -46.76 -37.52
CA ASN A 472 29.17 -47.68 -37.70
C ASN A 472 28.92 -47.90 -39.19
N GLY A 473 29.34 -49.06 -39.70
CA GLY A 473 28.94 -49.52 -41.04
C GLY A 473 27.43 -49.31 -41.36
N PRO A 474 26.49 -49.49 -40.40
CA PRO A 474 25.09 -49.13 -40.56
C PRO A 474 24.78 -47.68 -40.97
N SER A 475 25.54 -46.67 -40.49
CA SER A 475 25.31 -45.27 -40.88
C SER A 475 25.77 -45.00 -42.32
N PHE A 476 26.84 -45.68 -42.76
CA PHE A 476 27.33 -45.63 -44.13
C PHE A 476 26.32 -46.30 -45.10
N VAL A 477 25.85 -47.51 -44.79
CA VAL A 477 24.83 -48.22 -45.58
C VAL A 477 23.59 -47.34 -45.76
N LYS A 478 23.07 -46.78 -44.66
CA LYS A 478 21.90 -45.90 -44.68
C LYS A 478 22.09 -44.60 -45.49
N SER A 479 23.31 -44.05 -45.53
CA SER A 479 23.62 -42.85 -46.33
C SER A 479 23.59 -43.10 -47.84
N LEU A 480 23.85 -44.33 -48.27
CA LEU A 480 23.76 -44.76 -49.67
C LEU A 480 22.32 -45.13 -50.06
N ASP A 481 21.52 -45.59 -49.09
CA ASP A 481 20.20 -46.18 -49.34
C ASP A 481 19.06 -45.17 -49.54
N SER A 482 19.17 -43.96 -48.98
CA SER A 482 18.15 -42.90 -49.12
C SER A 482 17.91 -42.50 -50.58
N PHE A 483 18.91 -42.67 -51.45
CA PHE A 483 18.83 -42.35 -52.87
C PHE A 483 18.40 -43.54 -53.76
N PHE A 484 18.64 -44.78 -53.33
CA PHE A 484 18.49 -45.97 -54.19
C PHE A 484 17.45 -47.00 -53.71
N ILE A 485 17.51 -47.42 -52.44
CA ILE A 485 16.64 -48.49 -51.93
C ILE A 485 15.25 -47.94 -51.60
N VAL A 486 15.21 -46.73 -51.03
CA VAL A 486 13.97 -46.06 -50.61
C VAL A 486 13.01 -45.81 -51.79
N PRO A 487 13.43 -45.28 -52.96
CA PRO A 487 12.58 -45.19 -54.15
C PRO A 487 12.14 -46.56 -54.68
N PHE A 488 13.04 -47.55 -54.68
CA PHE A 488 12.77 -48.90 -55.21
C PHE A 488 11.71 -49.63 -54.38
N GLU A 489 11.77 -49.52 -53.05
CA GLU A 489 10.80 -50.14 -52.15
C GLU A 489 9.52 -49.30 -51.95
N SER A 490 9.53 -48.00 -52.22
CA SER A 490 8.32 -47.15 -52.17
C SER A 490 7.29 -47.51 -53.26
N GLY A 491 7.73 -48.14 -54.35
CA GLY A 491 6.86 -48.60 -55.45
C GLY A 491 6.13 -49.92 -55.20
N TYR A 492 6.47 -50.67 -54.15
CA TYR A 492 5.86 -51.98 -53.83
C TYR A 492 4.95 -51.92 -52.60
N SER A 493 3.75 -52.51 -52.69
CA SER A 493 2.75 -52.58 -51.62
C SER A 493 2.98 -53.72 -50.62
N THR A 494 4.23 -54.09 -50.36
CA THR A 494 4.59 -55.15 -49.40
C THR A 494 4.55 -54.65 -47.96
N SER A 495 4.36 -55.58 -47.02
CA SER A 495 4.38 -55.26 -45.58
C SER A 495 5.75 -54.72 -45.16
N LEU A 496 5.77 -53.83 -44.15
CA LEU A 496 7.00 -53.24 -43.65
C LEU A 496 8.01 -54.30 -43.17
N SER A 497 7.55 -55.38 -42.53
CA SER A 497 8.42 -56.48 -42.11
C SER A 497 9.05 -57.23 -43.28
N SER A 498 8.34 -57.33 -44.41
CA SER A 498 8.92 -57.88 -45.65
C SER A 498 10.02 -56.97 -46.20
N LYS A 499 9.81 -55.65 -46.18
CA LYS A 499 10.79 -54.63 -46.61
C LYS A 499 12.04 -54.61 -45.72
N GLU A 500 11.86 -54.63 -44.39
CA GLU A 500 12.94 -54.75 -43.41
C GLU A 500 13.80 -56.02 -43.62
N SER A 501 13.17 -57.14 -44.01
CA SER A 501 13.87 -58.40 -44.29
C SER A 501 14.61 -58.42 -45.63
N SER A 502 14.15 -57.64 -46.63
CA SER A 502 14.74 -57.58 -47.98
C SER A 502 15.86 -56.55 -48.11
N ALA A 503 15.82 -55.48 -47.30
CA ALA A 503 16.77 -54.38 -47.40
C ALA A 503 18.26 -54.82 -47.40
N PRO A 504 18.73 -55.71 -46.50
CA PRO A 504 20.13 -56.17 -46.52
C PRO A 504 20.56 -56.85 -47.83
N TYR A 505 19.63 -57.53 -48.51
CA TYR A 505 19.89 -58.16 -49.81
C TYR A 505 20.02 -57.12 -50.92
N TYR A 506 19.25 -56.03 -50.86
CA TYR A 506 19.37 -54.93 -51.82
C TYR A 506 20.69 -54.15 -51.63
N ALA A 507 21.14 -53.91 -50.40
CA ALA A 507 22.44 -53.30 -50.12
C ALA A 507 23.62 -54.17 -50.63
N MET A 508 23.51 -55.49 -50.47
CA MET A 508 24.46 -56.45 -51.04
C MET A 508 24.48 -56.38 -52.56
N LEU A 509 23.31 -56.39 -53.20
CA LEU A 509 23.16 -56.34 -54.66
C LEU A 509 23.74 -55.04 -55.22
N LEU A 510 23.47 -53.90 -54.58
CA LEU A 510 24.01 -52.60 -55.01
C LEU A 510 25.54 -52.57 -54.90
N SER A 511 26.10 -53.03 -53.79
CA SER A 511 27.56 -53.14 -53.60
C SER A 511 28.20 -54.03 -54.67
N PHE A 512 27.52 -55.13 -55.02
CA PHE A 512 27.95 -56.04 -56.07
C PHE A 512 27.91 -55.40 -57.45
N ILE A 513 26.84 -54.67 -57.79
CA ILE A 513 26.71 -53.94 -59.06
C ILE A 513 27.79 -52.86 -59.19
N ILE A 514 28.00 -52.06 -58.14
CA ILE A 514 29.07 -51.05 -58.12
C ILE A 514 30.43 -51.73 -58.29
N GLY A 515 30.68 -52.84 -57.60
CA GLY A 515 31.89 -53.64 -57.76
C GLY A 515 32.08 -54.15 -59.18
N ILE A 516 31.03 -54.64 -59.85
CA ILE A 516 31.07 -55.05 -61.26
C ILE A 516 31.38 -53.87 -62.18
N ILE A 517 30.76 -52.71 -61.97
CA ILE A 517 31.03 -51.50 -62.77
C ILE A 517 32.50 -51.10 -62.62
N VAL A 518 33.03 -51.10 -61.41
CA VAL A 518 34.45 -50.81 -61.14
C VAL A 518 35.35 -51.84 -61.81
N LEU A 519 35.02 -53.13 -61.74
CA LEU A 519 35.75 -54.19 -62.46
C LEU A 519 35.72 -53.96 -63.97
N PHE A 520 34.58 -53.54 -64.53
CA PHE A 520 34.43 -53.24 -65.95
C PHE A 520 35.24 -52.02 -66.38
N ILE A 521 35.24 -50.96 -65.55
CA ILE A 521 36.09 -49.77 -65.75
C ILE A 521 37.56 -50.18 -65.71
N ILE A 522 38.00 -50.94 -64.69
CA ILE A 522 39.37 -51.43 -64.58
C ILE A 522 39.72 -52.28 -65.80
N TYR A 523 38.85 -53.21 -66.21
CA TYR A 523 39.04 -54.04 -67.40
C TYR A 523 39.20 -53.20 -68.68
N TYR A 524 38.34 -52.19 -68.87
CA TYR A 524 38.36 -51.31 -70.02
C TYR A 524 39.64 -50.47 -70.09
N PHE A 525 40.04 -49.84 -68.97
CA PHE A 525 41.18 -48.94 -68.92
C PHE A 525 42.53 -49.64 -68.83
N THR A 526 42.60 -50.84 -68.26
CA THR A 526 43.84 -51.61 -68.14
C THR A 526 43.96 -52.58 -69.31
N TYR A 527 43.29 -53.74 -69.24
CA TYR A 527 43.46 -54.82 -70.19
C TYR A 527 43.02 -54.47 -71.61
N PHE A 528 41.81 -53.92 -71.80
CA PHE A 528 41.27 -53.64 -73.13
C PHE A 528 42.05 -52.51 -73.85
N LYS A 529 42.30 -51.39 -73.17
CA LYS A 529 43.07 -50.27 -73.72
C LYS A 529 44.54 -50.63 -74.00
N LEU A 530 45.20 -51.38 -73.10
CA LEU A 530 46.59 -51.80 -73.30
C LEU A 530 46.74 -52.90 -74.37
N SER A 531 45.74 -53.78 -74.51
CA SER A 531 45.66 -54.77 -75.58
C SER A 531 45.45 -54.11 -76.94
N ARG A 532 44.49 -53.16 -77.06
CA ARG A 532 44.21 -52.44 -78.31
C ARG A 532 45.37 -51.54 -78.76
N SER A 533 46.12 -50.96 -77.81
CA SER A 533 47.32 -50.17 -78.10
C SER A 533 48.59 -51.02 -78.36
N LYS A 534 48.45 -52.36 -78.46
CA LYS A 534 49.54 -53.33 -78.68
C LYS A 534 50.68 -53.27 -77.65
N LYS A 535 50.45 -52.67 -76.47
CA LYS A 535 51.43 -52.58 -75.39
C LYS A 535 51.59 -53.87 -74.59
N ILE A 536 50.71 -54.85 -74.80
CA ILE A 536 50.73 -56.18 -74.17
C ILE A 536 50.87 -57.24 -75.27
N LYS A 537 51.82 -58.17 -75.13
CA LYS A 537 51.93 -59.35 -76.00
C LYS A 537 50.83 -60.35 -75.65
N VAL A 538 49.89 -60.58 -76.58
CA VAL A 538 48.77 -61.52 -76.39
C VAL A 538 49.29 -62.96 -76.53
N ASN A 539 49.83 -63.51 -75.44
CA ASN A 539 50.20 -64.93 -75.31
C ASN A 539 49.31 -65.60 -74.25
N LYS A 540 49.15 -66.93 -74.33
CA LYS A 540 48.39 -67.78 -73.41
C LYS A 540 48.73 -67.49 -71.94
N VAL A 541 50.01 -67.28 -71.62
CA VAL A 541 50.47 -66.97 -70.25
C VAL A 541 49.93 -65.62 -69.76
N VAL A 542 50.10 -64.55 -70.55
CA VAL A 542 49.67 -63.19 -70.18
C VAL A 542 48.15 -63.09 -70.05
N ARG A 543 47.40 -63.76 -70.94
CA ARG A 543 45.94 -63.85 -70.84
C ARG A 543 45.50 -64.55 -69.55
N ASN A 544 46.17 -65.64 -69.17
CA ASN A 544 45.88 -66.36 -67.94
C ASN A 544 46.21 -65.54 -66.68
N THR A 545 47.28 -64.73 -66.69
CA THR A 545 47.63 -63.83 -65.57
C THR A 545 46.59 -62.71 -65.40
N TRP A 546 46.15 -62.09 -66.50
CA TRP A 546 45.07 -61.09 -66.42
C TRP A 546 43.75 -61.72 -65.96
N ALA A 547 43.41 -62.91 -66.45
CA ALA A 547 42.25 -63.65 -65.97
C ALA A 547 42.34 -63.92 -64.45
N ALA A 548 43.51 -64.33 -63.95
CA ALA A 548 43.73 -64.53 -62.52
C ALA A 548 43.56 -63.23 -61.70
N ILE A 549 44.08 -62.10 -62.19
CA ILE A 549 43.90 -60.79 -61.54
C ILE A 549 42.42 -60.41 -61.47
N PHE A 550 41.66 -60.56 -62.57
CA PHE A 550 40.22 -60.27 -62.56
C PHE A 550 39.43 -61.24 -61.68
N ILE A 551 39.81 -62.51 -61.61
CA ILE A 551 39.21 -63.48 -60.68
C ILE A 551 39.46 -63.05 -59.22
N VAL A 552 40.68 -62.66 -58.87
CA VAL A 552 41.00 -62.17 -57.51
C VAL A 552 40.23 -60.90 -57.18
N LEU A 553 40.17 -59.93 -58.10
CA LEU A 553 39.39 -58.71 -57.90
C LEU A 553 37.89 -59.00 -57.78
N PHE A 554 37.36 -59.96 -58.54
CA PHE A 554 35.97 -60.41 -58.42
C PHE A 554 35.70 -61.07 -57.05
N VAL A 555 36.63 -61.88 -56.54
CA VAL A 555 36.55 -62.44 -55.18
C VAL A 555 36.55 -61.33 -54.13
N ILE A 556 37.36 -60.28 -54.28
CA ILE A 556 37.34 -59.11 -53.39
C ILE A 556 35.98 -58.41 -53.44
N VAL A 557 35.38 -58.24 -54.63
CA VAL A 557 34.03 -57.68 -54.77
C VAL A 557 32.97 -58.53 -54.08
N LEU A 558 33.07 -59.87 -54.15
CA LEU A 558 32.16 -60.77 -53.44
C LEU A 558 32.32 -60.66 -51.91
N ILE A 559 33.55 -60.63 -51.40
CA ILE A 559 33.84 -60.45 -49.97
C ILE A 559 33.30 -59.10 -49.48
N TYR A 560 33.52 -58.03 -50.25
CA TYR A 560 33.01 -56.70 -49.92
C TYR A 560 31.46 -56.68 -49.90
N SER A 561 30.82 -57.28 -50.90
CA SER A 561 29.35 -57.34 -50.98
C SER A 561 28.76 -58.12 -49.80
N TYR A 562 29.39 -59.23 -49.40
CA TYR A 562 29.00 -59.99 -48.23
C TYR A 562 29.22 -59.22 -46.91
N ALA A 563 30.33 -58.48 -46.80
CA ALA A 563 30.55 -57.59 -45.67
C ALA A 563 29.46 -56.51 -45.58
N THR A 564 29.05 -55.92 -46.71
CA THR A 564 27.92 -54.97 -46.74
C THR A 564 26.61 -55.64 -46.29
N TYR A 565 26.34 -56.87 -46.73
CA TYR A 565 25.17 -57.64 -46.25
C TYR A 565 25.20 -57.80 -44.73
N ALA A 566 26.31 -58.26 -44.16
CA ALA A 566 26.44 -58.50 -42.73
C ALA A 566 26.27 -57.20 -41.93
N VAL A 567 26.84 -56.10 -42.42
CA VAL A 567 26.69 -54.76 -41.84
C VAL A 567 25.24 -54.27 -41.92
N ALA A 568 24.59 -54.40 -43.07
CA ALA A 568 23.19 -54.00 -43.28
C ALA A 568 22.22 -54.87 -42.46
N ALA A 569 22.47 -56.18 -42.36
CA ALA A 569 21.72 -57.10 -41.51
C ALA A 569 21.91 -56.78 -40.02
N SER A 570 23.11 -56.37 -39.60
CA SER A 570 23.35 -55.88 -38.23
C SER A 570 22.70 -54.52 -37.96
N ALA A 571 22.54 -53.68 -38.99
CA ALA A 571 21.79 -52.43 -38.88
C ALA A 571 20.31 -52.66 -38.56
N ASN A 572 19.76 -53.83 -38.89
CA ASN A 572 18.37 -54.19 -38.55
C ASN A 572 18.17 -54.40 -37.04
N SER A 573 19.21 -54.79 -36.28
CA SER A 573 19.09 -55.04 -34.84
C SER A 573 19.36 -53.81 -33.97
N PHE A 574 20.22 -52.89 -34.38
CA PHE A 574 20.55 -51.69 -33.59
C PHE A 574 20.97 -50.50 -34.46
N LEU A 575 20.46 -49.31 -34.15
CA LEU A 575 20.86 -48.05 -34.78
C LEU A 575 21.36 -47.05 -33.71
N PRO A 576 22.64 -46.66 -33.71
CA PRO A 576 23.16 -45.65 -32.80
C PRO A 576 22.48 -44.30 -32.96
N PHE A 577 22.26 -43.62 -31.85
CA PHE A 577 21.65 -42.29 -31.79
C PHE A 577 22.31 -41.25 -32.71
N TYR A 578 23.64 -41.25 -32.84
CA TYR A 578 24.35 -40.34 -33.76
C TYR A 578 23.87 -40.47 -35.22
N SER A 579 23.52 -41.68 -35.66
CA SER A 579 23.02 -41.92 -37.02
C SER A 579 21.63 -41.29 -37.20
N PHE A 580 20.81 -41.35 -36.15
CA PHE A 580 19.50 -40.71 -36.11
C PHE A 580 19.63 -39.17 -36.04
N SER A 581 20.47 -38.64 -35.13
CA SER A 581 20.73 -37.21 -34.98
C SER A 581 21.33 -36.60 -36.24
N SER A 582 22.30 -37.26 -36.88
CA SER A 582 22.86 -36.82 -38.16
C SER A 582 21.81 -36.78 -39.27
N MET A 583 20.93 -37.78 -39.34
CA MET A 583 19.83 -37.83 -40.31
C MET A 583 18.82 -36.72 -40.04
N LEU A 584 18.42 -36.54 -38.78
CA LEU A 584 17.57 -35.42 -38.36
C LEU A 584 18.17 -34.11 -38.79
N ASN A 585 19.45 -33.85 -38.53
CA ASN A 585 20.13 -32.62 -38.90
C ASN A 585 20.25 -32.40 -40.42
N ASN A 586 20.47 -33.46 -41.20
CA ASN A 586 20.67 -33.38 -42.64
C ASN A 586 19.38 -33.33 -43.47
N THR A 587 18.21 -33.72 -42.93
CA THR A 587 16.92 -33.64 -43.66
C THR A 587 16.19 -32.32 -43.40
N HIS A 588 15.44 -31.84 -44.40
CA HIS A 588 14.59 -30.63 -44.25
C HIS A 588 13.26 -30.96 -43.56
N THR A 589 12.77 -32.19 -43.74
CA THR A 589 11.52 -32.71 -43.19
C THR A 589 11.77 -33.72 -42.08
N ALA A 590 10.95 -33.69 -41.04
CA ALA A 590 10.88 -34.70 -39.99
C ALA A 590 9.43 -34.94 -39.58
N TYR A 591 9.11 -36.13 -39.08
CA TYR A 591 7.76 -36.50 -38.66
C TYR A 591 7.72 -36.73 -37.15
N ILE A 592 6.68 -36.24 -36.48
CA ILE A 592 6.40 -36.55 -35.07
C ILE A 592 5.10 -37.33 -35.02
N ALA A 593 5.15 -38.59 -34.60
CA ALA A 593 3.99 -39.45 -34.49
C ALA A 593 3.47 -39.51 -33.04
N LEU A 594 2.19 -39.20 -32.82
CA LEU A 594 1.56 -39.12 -31.49
C LEU A 594 0.63 -40.32 -31.24
N ASN A 595 0.83 -41.03 -30.13
CA ASN A 595 -0.01 -42.16 -29.72
C ASN A 595 -1.18 -41.74 -28.80
N LYS A 596 -2.10 -40.92 -29.34
CA LYS A 596 -3.36 -40.44 -28.74
C LYS A 596 -3.49 -40.49 -27.19
N SER A 597 -2.63 -39.78 -26.47
CA SER A 597 -2.96 -39.24 -25.14
C SER A 597 -2.69 -37.72 -25.07
N ALA A 598 -3.75 -36.93 -24.91
CA ALA A 598 -3.86 -35.62 -25.56
C ALA A 598 -3.10 -34.43 -24.94
N LEU A 599 -2.52 -34.52 -23.74
CA LEU A 599 -1.95 -33.34 -23.05
C LEU A 599 -0.41 -33.30 -23.09
N LEU A 600 0.27 -34.31 -22.54
CA LEU A 600 1.75 -34.36 -22.49
C LEU A 600 2.41 -34.48 -23.88
N GLU A 601 1.76 -35.20 -24.80
CA GLU A 601 2.27 -35.43 -26.16
C GLU A 601 2.34 -34.13 -26.98
N SER A 602 1.44 -33.17 -26.73
CA SER A 602 1.41 -31.89 -27.44
C SER A 602 2.50 -30.92 -26.97
N GLU A 603 2.81 -30.89 -25.67
CA GLU A 603 3.86 -30.04 -25.13
C GLU A 603 5.26 -30.50 -25.54
N CYS A 604 5.53 -31.80 -25.49
CA CYS A 604 6.83 -32.37 -25.91
C CYS A 604 7.03 -32.24 -27.43
N ALA A 605 5.99 -32.47 -28.24
CA ALA A 605 6.06 -32.23 -29.69
C ALA A 605 6.34 -30.75 -30.02
N ASN A 606 5.75 -29.81 -29.29
CA ASN A 606 6.01 -28.38 -29.46
C ASN A 606 7.43 -28.00 -29.03
N SER A 607 7.95 -28.59 -27.94
CA SER A 607 9.35 -28.41 -27.50
C SER A 607 10.35 -28.90 -28.55
N ILE A 608 10.13 -30.08 -29.14
CA ILE A 608 11.00 -30.59 -30.22
C ILE A 608 10.95 -29.66 -31.44
N LYS A 609 9.77 -29.12 -31.78
CA LYS A 609 9.64 -28.16 -32.88
C LYS A 609 10.36 -26.84 -32.60
N SER A 610 10.33 -26.33 -31.37
CA SER A 610 11.00 -25.08 -31.02
C SER A 610 12.53 -25.20 -31.05
N ASP A 611 13.06 -26.38 -30.73
CA ASP A 611 14.51 -26.63 -30.70
C ASP A 611 15.12 -26.74 -32.11
N PHE A 612 14.30 -27.01 -33.14
CA PHE A 612 14.72 -27.19 -34.54
C PHE A 612 13.97 -26.25 -35.51
N VAL A 613 14.12 -24.94 -35.32
CA VAL A 613 13.41 -23.87 -36.07
C VAL A 613 13.58 -23.94 -37.59
N ASN A 614 14.69 -24.51 -38.08
CA ASN A 614 14.99 -24.63 -39.51
C ASN A 614 14.42 -25.92 -40.16
N LYS A 615 13.57 -26.67 -39.46
CA LYS A 615 12.99 -27.94 -39.94
C LYS A 615 11.48 -27.87 -40.01
N THR A 616 10.91 -28.49 -41.03
CA THR A 616 9.46 -28.67 -41.14
C THR A 616 9.06 -29.97 -40.47
N PHE A 617 8.29 -29.88 -39.38
CA PHE A 617 7.76 -31.03 -38.66
C PHE A 617 6.29 -31.30 -39.01
N THR A 618 6.00 -32.50 -39.50
CA THR A 618 4.63 -32.96 -39.75
C THR A 618 4.17 -33.89 -38.63
N LEU A 619 2.97 -33.64 -38.08
CA LEU A 619 2.38 -34.48 -37.05
C LEU A 619 1.65 -35.68 -37.67
N VAL A 620 1.87 -36.87 -37.12
CA VAL A 620 1.24 -38.12 -37.56
C VAL A 620 0.45 -38.71 -36.40
N GLY A 621 -0.81 -39.12 -36.61
CA GLY A 621 -1.59 -39.79 -35.57
C GLY A 621 -1.36 -41.30 -35.59
N LEU A 622 -1.02 -41.90 -34.44
CA LEU A 622 -1.01 -43.34 -34.23
C LEU A 622 -2.13 -43.72 -33.24
N ASN A 623 -3.00 -44.67 -33.58
CA ASN A 623 -4.08 -45.14 -32.72
C ASN A 623 -4.30 -46.64 -32.88
N LYS A 624 -4.00 -47.46 -31.85
CA LYS A 624 -4.28 -48.91 -31.83
C LYS A 624 -3.96 -49.65 -33.14
N GLY A 625 -2.81 -49.37 -33.73
CA GLY A 625 -2.46 -49.95 -35.04
C GLY A 625 -3.23 -49.33 -36.21
N ALA A 626 -3.52 -48.04 -36.17
CA ALA A 626 -3.92 -47.22 -37.31
C ALA A 626 -3.04 -45.96 -37.34
N CYS A 627 -2.38 -45.71 -38.48
CA CYS A 627 -1.50 -44.57 -38.72
C CYS A 627 -2.21 -43.69 -39.74
N SER A 628 -2.45 -42.42 -39.40
CA SER A 628 -3.09 -41.46 -40.30
C SER A 628 -2.18 -40.25 -40.51
N ILE A 629 -1.78 -40.07 -41.77
CA ILE A 629 -1.28 -38.81 -42.33
C ILE A 629 -2.43 -38.31 -43.20
N ASP A 630 -2.98 -37.14 -42.91
CA ASP A 630 -4.05 -36.53 -43.71
C ASP A 630 -5.26 -37.47 -44.01
N GLY A 631 -5.60 -38.37 -43.08
CA GLY A 631 -6.82 -39.21 -43.15
C GLY A 631 -6.72 -40.57 -43.85
N VAL A 632 -5.52 -41.09 -44.18
CA VAL A 632 -5.33 -42.38 -44.89
C VAL A 632 -4.92 -43.53 -43.94
N SER A 633 -5.28 -44.79 -44.27
CA SER A 633 -5.21 -46.01 -43.43
C SER A 633 -3.80 -46.63 -43.19
N TYR A 634 -3.72 -47.41 -42.09
CA TYR A 634 -2.57 -47.99 -41.37
C TYR A 634 -1.38 -48.54 -42.17
N THR A 635 -1.60 -49.49 -43.08
CA THR A 635 -0.52 -50.31 -43.66
C THR A 635 0.34 -49.52 -44.66
N HIS A 636 -0.24 -48.47 -45.25
CA HIS A 636 0.44 -47.58 -46.16
C HIS A 636 1.21 -46.49 -45.43
N CYS A 637 0.73 -45.99 -44.29
CA CYS A 637 1.29 -44.82 -43.61
C CYS A 637 2.69 -45.07 -43.01
N LEU A 638 2.90 -46.17 -42.26
CA LEU A 638 4.24 -46.50 -41.73
C LEU A 638 5.21 -46.93 -42.83
N SER A 639 4.72 -47.66 -43.83
CA SER A 639 5.50 -48.07 -45.00
C SER A 639 5.88 -46.86 -45.88
N TYR A 640 5.00 -45.86 -45.97
CA TYR A 640 5.21 -44.58 -46.63
C TYR A 640 6.25 -43.76 -45.86
N LEU A 641 6.10 -43.60 -44.54
CA LEU A 641 7.09 -42.90 -43.71
C LEU A 641 8.47 -43.56 -43.79
N ALA A 642 8.55 -44.88 -43.69
CA ALA A 642 9.80 -45.63 -43.90
C ALA A 642 10.36 -45.42 -45.33
N GLY A 643 9.48 -45.32 -46.33
CA GLY A 643 9.80 -45.04 -47.72
C GLY A 643 10.05 -43.56 -48.06
N THR A 644 9.92 -42.60 -47.12
CA THR A 644 10.33 -41.21 -47.35
C THR A 644 11.80 -40.96 -47.00
N GLY A 645 12.43 -41.89 -46.26
CA GLY A 645 13.76 -41.67 -45.72
C GLY A 645 13.86 -40.46 -44.78
N SER A 646 12.74 -39.98 -44.23
CA SER A 646 12.73 -38.91 -43.22
C SER A 646 12.73 -39.51 -41.81
N PRO A 647 13.37 -38.83 -40.83
CA PRO A 647 13.35 -39.28 -39.45
C PRO A 647 11.95 -39.12 -38.86
N VAL A 648 11.49 -40.17 -38.17
CA VAL A 648 10.21 -40.21 -37.45
C VAL A 648 10.49 -40.31 -35.96
N ILE A 649 9.89 -39.42 -35.17
CA ILE A 649 9.91 -39.41 -33.72
C ILE A 649 8.54 -39.86 -33.24
N VAL A 650 8.42 -41.07 -32.70
CA VAL A 650 7.16 -41.51 -32.08
C VAL A 650 7.15 -41.09 -30.61
N LEU A 651 6.06 -40.48 -30.14
CA LEU A 651 5.79 -40.14 -28.75
C LEU A 651 4.65 -41.04 -28.22
N ASN A 652 4.90 -41.74 -27.11
CA ASN A 652 3.96 -42.71 -26.52
C ASN A 652 3.30 -42.18 -25.24
N SER A 653 2.12 -42.71 -24.90
CA SER A 653 1.25 -42.27 -23.79
C SER A 653 1.80 -42.54 -22.38
N THR A 654 2.82 -43.37 -22.24
CA THR A 654 3.57 -43.60 -20.98
C THR A 654 4.76 -42.65 -20.80
N GLY A 655 4.93 -41.67 -21.71
CA GLY A 655 5.72 -40.47 -21.46
C GLY A 655 7.21 -40.51 -21.77
N ASN A 656 7.85 -41.67 -21.99
CA ASN A 656 9.32 -41.69 -22.14
C ASN A 656 9.77 -42.74 -23.15
N SER A 657 9.39 -42.66 -24.43
CA SER A 657 10.00 -43.52 -25.45
C SER A 657 9.98 -42.82 -26.80
N ILE A 658 11.15 -42.40 -27.30
CA ILE A 658 11.31 -42.15 -28.74
C ILE A 658 11.36 -43.52 -29.41
N VAL A 659 10.69 -43.69 -30.53
CA VAL A 659 10.88 -44.85 -31.42
C VAL A 659 11.23 -44.34 -32.81
N TYR A 660 12.40 -44.72 -33.30
CA TYR A 660 12.76 -44.57 -34.71
C TYR A 660 12.41 -45.84 -35.47
N LYS A 661 11.70 -45.73 -36.61
CA LYS A 661 11.41 -46.85 -37.50
C LYS A 661 11.80 -46.51 -38.94
N GLY A 662 12.65 -47.33 -39.55
CA GLY A 662 13.07 -47.20 -40.95
C GLY A 662 13.38 -48.58 -41.56
N LEU A 663 13.76 -48.63 -42.83
CA LEU A 663 14.10 -49.89 -43.53
C LEU A 663 15.28 -50.64 -42.90
N TYR A 664 16.13 -49.91 -42.16
CA TYR A 664 17.20 -50.44 -41.33
C TYR A 664 17.10 -49.89 -39.92
N GLY A 665 17.02 -50.80 -38.95
CA GLY A 665 16.95 -50.52 -37.52
C GLY A 665 15.52 -50.49 -37.03
N ASN A 666 15.17 -51.47 -36.21
CA ASN A 666 13.79 -51.66 -35.81
C ASN A 666 13.33 -50.66 -34.76
N ILE A 667 14.10 -50.36 -33.71
CA ILE A 667 13.74 -49.32 -32.74
C ILE A 667 14.98 -48.85 -31.96
N LEU A 668 15.22 -47.53 -31.87
CA LEU A 668 15.91 -46.94 -30.71
C LEU A 668 14.84 -46.55 -29.70
N TYR A 669 14.72 -47.26 -28.58
CA TYR A 669 13.80 -46.93 -27.49
C TYR A 669 14.52 -46.00 -26.51
N VAL A 670 14.20 -44.71 -26.56
CA VAL A 670 14.78 -43.74 -25.63
C VAL A 670 13.87 -43.60 -24.43
N ASN A 671 14.09 -44.42 -23.41
CA ASN A 671 13.35 -44.39 -22.15
C ASN A 671 14.22 -43.89 -21.00
N GLY A 672 13.69 -42.97 -20.20
CA GLY A 672 14.39 -42.40 -19.03
C GLY A 672 13.50 -41.39 -18.30
N ALA A 673 13.81 -41.08 -17.05
CA ALA A 673 13.13 -40.01 -16.32
C ALA A 673 13.39 -38.67 -17.02
N SER A 674 12.41 -37.76 -17.08
CA SER A 674 12.62 -36.42 -17.62
C SER A 674 13.75 -35.72 -16.86
N ALA A 675 14.72 -35.14 -17.58
CA ALA A 675 15.68 -34.22 -16.98
C ALA A 675 14.88 -33.11 -16.28
N GLN A 676 15.21 -32.81 -15.03
CA GLN A 676 14.38 -31.93 -14.22
C GLN A 676 14.19 -30.57 -14.87
N GLY A 677 12.93 -30.24 -15.15
CA GLY A 677 12.54 -28.98 -15.76
C GLY A 677 12.51 -28.96 -17.30
N ASN A 678 12.88 -30.06 -17.97
CA ASN A 678 12.57 -30.22 -19.39
C ASN A 678 11.22 -30.94 -19.57
N LYS A 679 10.34 -30.35 -20.38
CA LYS A 679 9.01 -30.90 -20.71
C LYS A 679 9.09 -32.16 -21.57
N CYS A 680 10.27 -32.46 -22.12
CA CYS A 680 10.47 -33.50 -23.11
C CYS A 680 11.89 -34.10 -22.97
N TYR A 681 11.98 -35.35 -22.49
CA TYR A 681 13.25 -36.09 -22.41
C TYR A 681 13.92 -36.20 -23.80
N ALA A 682 13.10 -36.37 -24.84
CA ALA A 682 13.55 -36.39 -26.22
C ALA A 682 14.19 -35.08 -26.68
N GLY A 683 13.62 -33.92 -26.32
CA GLY A 683 14.23 -32.62 -26.62
C GLY A 683 15.58 -32.44 -25.93
N SER A 684 15.72 -32.93 -24.69
CA SER A 684 17.01 -32.86 -23.95
C SER A 684 18.12 -33.66 -24.61
N ALA A 685 17.82 -34.82 -25.17
CA ALA A 685 18.82 -35.67 -25.83
C ALA A 685 19.15 -35.22 -27.26
N LEU A 686 18.27 -34.43 -27.88
CA LEU A 686 18.42 -33.94 -29.26
C LEU A 686 19.10 -32.58 -29.37
N ASN A 687 19.09 -31.77 -28.31
CA ASN A 687 19.93 -30.57 -28.14
C ASN A 687 21.38 -30.96 -27.84
#